data_AF-A0A3M7BPE9-F1
#
_entry.id   AF-A0A3M7BPE9-F1
#
_cell.length_a   1.000
_cell.length_b   1.000
_cell.length_c   1.000
_cell.angle_alpha   90.00
_cell.angle_beta   90.00
_cell.angle_gamma   90.00
#
_symmetry.space_group_name_H-M   'P 1'
#
loop_
_entity.id
_entity.type
_entity.pdbx_description
1 polymer ?
#
loop_
_entity_poly.entity_id
_entity_poly.type
_entity_poly.pdbx_seq_one_letter_code
_entity_poly.pdbx_strand_id
1 'polypeptide(L)'
;MRLAAHIGASLLALPATLRSAAFVTALYPVDIISNPTISTPLPHNRPTAAYSTMTSTSQADDASREGGQRPMLARQRAKEEAEAQGRQPPRGGYFPLSYKEGWSQWWAGLTPAMTEHKVLSFLPYLKKPPTQMQSGTTPPDEKQSMDVDQSVAKEAAPVRTTSETDPHGPRQWHSNLVQLAGKNRFLNEFSVERLGEETENNLVMLHGYGAGLGFYYKNFEPLSRLPSWKLYALDLLGMGRSSRPPFKINAKDKEGKVREAESWFIDALEEWRIKKGIEKMTLLGHSLGGYMAVCYALKYPGHLNKLILASPVGIPEDPYAVNDDMPESGDTSTAAEFEQAELEGGRPAGDNNNFLNARKEASRDGKPAPRKPLPKWLTTLWDANISPFSLVRLSGPLGPRLVSGWTSRRFSHLPPDEAQALHDYSYSLFRQRGSGEYALAYILAPGAFARSPLIRRIHGVGRQYLEDHKKPEPDAAASTPPTDSPQKVRETGVPIVLMYGDHDWMDVGGGYASREKLEAEKQKALANATEREKQMENGSVKVSVVPKAGHHVYLDGYEWFNDEILKEMKDVEKRQKRLAGHGRLQGRVAIVTGAASGLGRAIAFRYSSEGAAVICADIRETTKYGASEEETRGTTHDRINEAGGQAVFVSTDVTNPVSVENLVERAVEGFGKVDVFVNNAVVALESTNPQPVWDMPLEMWEKEQMINSTGVFLGTKYAARQMMRQDVAGPNGDRGWIINIASILGHVGTNNMTSYCASKGAVINFSRAAALDCAEHGIHVNSVGPGYTTSSQTELAFGDEKRRAQLQGKHPFRGLGQPDDIARACVFLASDDAQWVSGVYLPVDGCYTAR
;
A
#
# COMPACT_ATOMS: atom_id res chain seq x y z
N MET A 1 -37.34 -5.27 -52.38
CA MET A 1 -38.30 -5.66 -53.45
C MET A 1 -39.52 -6.32 -52.80
N ARG A 2 -40.63 -6.57 -53.51
CA ARG A 2 -41.96 -6.85 -52.90
C ARG A 2 -42.01 -8.17 -52.07
N LEU A 3 -42.12 -8.06 -50.74
CA LEU A 3 -43.04 -8.77 -49.81
C LEU A 3 -42.60 -8.40 -48.36
N ALA A 4 -43.46 -8.18 -47.38
CA ALA A 4 -44.92 -8.10 -47.38
C ALA A 4 -45.38 -6.89 -46.53
N ALA A 5 -46.53 -6.32 -46.86
CA ALA A 5 -47.18 -5.30 -46.05
C ALA A 5 -48.69 -5.55 -46.09
N HIS A 6 -49.29 -5.93 -44.96
CA HIS A 6 -50.72 -5.78 -44.68
C HIS A 6 -51.05 -6.05 -43.20
N ILE A 7 -51.99 -5.25 -42.70
CA ILE A 7 -52.68 -5.26 -41.38
C ILE A 7 -52.05 -4.33 -40.32
N GLY A 8 -52.70 -3.17 -40.15
CA GLY A 8 -52.45 -2.20 -39.09
C GLY A 8 -53.33 -0.97 -39.27
N ALA A 9 -54.54 -0.97 -38.68
CA ALA A 9 -55.43 0.19 -38.59
C ALA A 9 -56.55 -0.04 -37.54
N SER A 10 -57.04 1.05 -36.94
CA SER A 10 -58.12 1.15 -35.94
C SER A 10 -57.69 1.05 -34.46
N LEU A 11 -58.04 2.01 -33.59
CA LEU A 11 -58.59 3.35 -33.84
C LEU A 11 -58.28 4.28 -32.64
N LEU A 12 -58.22 5.60 -32.86
CA LEU A 12 -58.10 6.62 -31.80
C LEU A 12 -59.27 7.60 -31.87
N ALA A 13 -60.09 7.68 -30.82
CA ALA A 13 -61.14 8.68 -30.66
C ALA A 13 -61.50 8.88 -29.17
N LEU A 14 -61.81 10.12 -28.78
CA LEU A 14 -62.25 10.55 -27.44
C LEU A 14 -63.77 10.83 -27.44
N PRO A 15 -64.46 10.85 -26.27
CA PRO A 15 -64.62 12.10 -25.51
C PRO A 15 -64.60 11.93 -23.96
N ALA A 16 -64.74 13.03 -23.19
CA ALA A 16 -64.65 13.02 -21.73
C ALA A 16 -65.68 13.93 -21.01
N THR A 17 -66.29 13.41 -19.94
CA THR A 17 -67.07 14.08 -18.84
C THR A 17 -67.08 13.13 -17.62
N LEU A 18 -67.38 13.48 -16.36
CA LEU A 18 -67.54 14.77 -15.65
C LEU A 18 -66.27 15.01 -14.76
N ARG A 19 -66.02 16.08 -13.97
CA ARG A 19 -66.79 17.13 -13.26
C ARG A 19 -67.42 16.80 -11.88
N SER A 20 -66.55 16.87 -10.86
CA SER A 20 -66.67 17.78 -9.68
C SER A 20 -67.25 17.31 -8.31
N ALA A 21 -66.69 17.92 -7.26
CA ALA A 21 -67.10 18.04 -5.82
C ALA A 21 -67.01 16.77 -4.92
N ALA A 22 -66.62 16.75 -3.62
CA ALA A 22 -65.99 17.66 -2.62
C ALA A 22 -66.82 17.91 -1.33
N PHE A 23 -66.27 17.52 -0.15
CA PHE A 23 -66.52 17.96 1.26
C PHE A 23 -65.39 17.30 2.13
N VAL A 24 -64.69 17.83 3.15
CA VAL A 24 -64.91 18.82 4.25
C VAL A 24 -65.75 18.23 5.42
N THR A 25 -65.37 18.20 6.71
CA THR A 25 -64.17 18.68 7.50
C THR A 25 -63.54 17.48 8.30
N ALA A 26 -62.87 17.45 9.48
CA ALA A 26 -62.37 18.35 10.57
C ALA A 26 -61.17 17.61 11.28
N LEU A 27 -60.09 18.21 11.83
CA LEU A 27 -59.85 19.08 13.02
C LEU A 27 -59.68 18.38 14.41
N TYR A 28 -58.40 18.30 14.85
CA TYR A 28 -57.74 18.63 16.15
C TYR A 28 -58.56 19.05 17.41
N PRO A 29 -58.08 18.85 18.67
CA PRO A 29 -56.76 19.24 19.27
C PRO A 29 -55.91 18.08 19.87
N VAL A 30 -54.63 18.17 20.32
CA VAL A 30 -53.66 19.25 20.73
C VAL A 30 -53.56 19.53 22.25
N ASP A 31 -52.32 19.77 22.74
CA ASP A 31 -51.88 20.37 24.04
C ASP A 31 -51.89 19.54 25.36
N ILE A 32 -50.97 19.71 26.36
CA ILE A 32 -49.59 20.31 26.41
C ILE A 32 -48.81 20.00 27.75
N ILE A 33 -47.47 20.21 27.78
CA ILE A 33 -46.51 20.44 28.93
C ILE A 33 -46.50 19.53 30.20
N SER A 34 -45.32 18.93 30.53
CA SER A 34 -44.50 19.22 31.76
C SER A 34 -43.37 18.20 32.07
N ASN A 35 -42.36 18.68 32.81
CA ASN A 35 -41.23 18.00 33.49
C ASN A 35 -41.14 18.63 34.92
N PRO A 36 -40.36 18.21 35.95
CA PRO A 36 -39.15 17.35 35.95
C PRO A 36 -38.97 16.43 37.22
N THR A 37 -37.71 16.17 37.60
CA THR A 37 -37.14 15.79 38.93
C THR A 37 -37.00 14.32 39.41
N ILE A 38 -35.75 13.82 39.30
CA ILE A 38 -34.86 13.25 40.35
C ILE A 38 -35.42 12.22 41.36
N SER A 39 -34.88 10.99 41.32
CA SER A 39 -34.25 10.32 42.50
C SER A 39 -33.45 9.06 42.11
N THR A 40 -32.37 8.77 42.84
CA THR A 40 -31.66 7.47 42.87
C THR A 40 -31.75 6.89 44.29
N PRO A 41 -31.60 5.56 44.47
CA PRO A 41 -30.27 5.03 44.81
C PRO A 41 -29.95 3.62 44.27
N LEU A 42 -28.71 3.17 44.47
CA LEU A 42 -28.23 1.79 44.25
C LEU A 42 -28.57 0.87 45.45
N PRO A 43 -28.37 -0.46 45.33
CA PRO A 43 -27.13 -1.00 45.89
C PRO A 43 -26.40 -2.06 45.01
N HIS A 44 -25.19 -2.41 45.44
CA HIS A 44 -24.21 -3.26 44.77
C HIS A 44 -24.63 -4.72 44.50
N ASN A 45 -24.01 -5.32 43.47
CA ASN A 45 -23.05 -6.41 43.77
C ASN A 45 -21.94 -6.57 42.71
N ARG A 46 -20.75 -7.01 43.15
CA ARG A 46 -19.69 -7.60 42.30
C ARG A 46 -19.57 -9.09 42.65
N PRO A 47 -18.90 -9.90 41.83
CA PRO A 47 -17.54 -10.28 42.22
C PRO A 47 -16.52 -10.19 41.08
N THR A 48 -15.26 -10.47 41.41
CA THR A 48 -14.08 -10.27 40.54
C THR A 48 -13.39 -11.58 40.17
N ALA A 49 -12.85 -11.62 38.95
CA ALA A 49 -11.63 -12.31 38.51
C ALA A 49 -11.43 -13.82 38.77
N ALA A 50 -11.07 -14.54 37.70
CA ALA A 50 -9.90 -15.40 37.68
C ALA A 50 -9.43 -15.67 36.23
N TYR A 51 -8.12 -15.58 35.98
CA TYR A 51 -7.48 -16.30 34.88
C TYR A 51 -7.23 -17.75 35.34
N SER A 52 -7.37 -18.74 34.45
CA SER A 52 -6.63 -19.99 34.61
C SER A 52 -6.35 -20.66 33.27
N THR A 53 -5.07 -20.89 33.01
CA THR A 53 -4.58 -21.81 31.97
C THR A 53 -4.75 -23.25 32.43
N MET A 54 -5.25 -24.13 31.56
CA MET A 54 -4.94 -25.57 31.67
C MET A 54 -4.56 -26.15 30.31
N THR A 55 -3.30 -26.59 30.24
CA THR A 55 -2.83 -27.61 29.30
C THR A 55 -3.30 -28.99 29.74
N SER A 56 -3.75 -29.84 28.82
CA SER A 56 -3.90 -31.29 29.04
C SER A 56 -3.35 -32.08 27.85
N THR A 57 -2.17 -32.68 28.05
CA THR A 57 -1.56 -33.63 27.10
C THR A 57 -1.76 -35.07 27.59
N SER A 58 -2.55 -35.85 26.87
CA SER A 58 -2.60 -37.31 26.93
C SER A 58 -3.02 -37.80 25.55
N GLN A 59 -2.05 -38.08 24.68
CA GLN A 59 -1.57 -39.44 24.38
C GLN A 59 -2.43 -40.12 23.30
N ALA A 60 -1.76 -40.92 22.46
CA ALA A 60 -2.32 -41.51 21.26
C ALA A 60 -2.47 -43.03 21.42
N ASP A 61 -3.49 -43.58 20.77
CA ASP A 61 -3.50 -44.98 20.32
C ASP A 61 -3.44 -45.00 18.78
N ASP A 62 -2.66 -45.94 18.24
CA ASP A 62 -2.45 -46.12 16.79
C ASP A 62 -3.32 -47.27 16.27
N ALA A 63 -4.16 -46.97 15.26
CA ALA A 63 -5.06 -47.93 14.63
C ALA A 63 -5.19 -47.68 13.11
N SER A 64 -4.11 -47.93 12.38
CA SER A 64 -4.11 -48.48 11.01
C SER A 64 -5.06 -47.89 9.94
N ARG A 65 -4.49 -47.04 9.09
CA ARG A 65 -4.65 -47.00 7.61
C ARG A 65 -5.88 -47.70 6.98
N GLU A 66 -6.79 -46.92 6.38
CA GLU A 66 -7.46 -47.33 5.14
C GLU A 66 -8.00 -46.14 4.30
N GLY A 67 -8.33 -46.40 3.02
CA GLY A 67 -9.31 -45.62 2.23
C GLY A 67 -9.14 -44.10 2.07
N GLY A 68 -8.20 -43.64 1.24
CA GLY A 68 -8.12 -42.21 0.88
C GLY A 68 -9.29 -41.71 0.00
N GLN A 69 -10.10 -40.78 0.50
CA GLN A 69 -11.18 -40.15 -0.27
C GLN A 69 -10.65 -39.11 -1.27
N ARG A 70 -11.02 -39.27 -2.54
CA ARG A 70 -10.87 -38.21 -3.57
C ARG A 70 -12.07 -37.25 -3.50
N PRO A 71 -11.90 -35.95 -3.79
CA PRO A 71 -13.03 -35.02 -3.83
C PRO A 71 -14.03 -35.43 -4.93
N MET A 72 -15.26 -35.76 -4.52
CA MET A 72 -16.37 -36.07 -5.43
C MET A 72 -16.71 -34.86 -6.30
N LEU A 73 -16.95 -35.10 -7.59
CA LEU A 73 -17.25 -34.05 -8.56
C LEU A 73 -18.61 -33.40 -8.23
N ALA A 74 -18.80 -32.12 -8.58
CA ALA A 74 -20.04 -31.38 -8.30
C ALA A 74 -21.30 -32.08 -8.87
N ARG A 75 -21.17 -32.80 -10.00
CA ARG A 75 -22.23 -33.60 -10.61
C ARG A 75 -22.64 -34.84 -9.78
N GLN A 76 -21.76 -35.33 -8.90
CA GLN A 76 -22.07 -36.40 -7.95
C GLN A 76 -22.81 -35.83 -6.73
N ARG A 77 -22.36 -34.72 -6.14
CA ARG A 77 -23.09 -34.05 -5.04
C ARG A 77 -24.51 -33.67 -5.43
N ALA A 78 -24.69 -33.00 -6.57
CA ALA A 78 -26.02 -32.65 -7.09
C ALA A 78 -26.88 -33.87 -7.49
N LYS A 79 -26.28 -35.07 -7.61
CA LYS A 79 -27.00 -36.34 -7.77
C LYS A 79 -27.39 -36.91 -6.41
N GLU A 80 -26.46 -36.94 -5.46
CA GLU A 80 -26.66 -37.41 -4.08
C GLU A 80 -27.73 -36.57 -3.34
N GLU A 81 -27.73 -35.24 -3.52
CA GLU A 81 -28.78 -34.35 -3.00
C GLU A 81 -30.15 -34.58 -3.67
N ALA A 82 -30.18 -34.87 -4.97
CA ALA A 82 -31.42 -35.18 -5.68
C ALA A 82 -31.99 -36.55 -5.25
N GLU A 83 -31.13 -37.56 -5.11
CA GLU A 83 -31.48 -38.90 -4.63
C GLU A 83 -31.93 -38.87 -3.16
N ALA A 84 -31.26 -38.09 -2.30
CA ALA A 84 -31.67 -37.85 -0.91
C ALA A 84 -33.00 -37.08 -0.78
N GLN A 85 -33.37 -36.27 -1.78
CA GLN A 85 -34.67 -35.57 -1.84
C GLN A 85 -35.74 -36.33 -2.64
N GLY A 86 -35.48 -37.57 -3.08
CA GLY A 86 -36.44 -38.39 -3.85
C GLY A 86 -36.80 -37.82 -5.23
N ARG A 87 -35.97 -36.92 -5.79
CA ARG A 87 -36.19 -36.25 -7.07
C ARG A 87 -35.40 -36.93 -8.18
N GLN A 88 -36.00 -37.13 -9.36
CA GLN A 88 -35.23 -37.59 -10.52
C GLN A 88 -34.15 -36.56 -10.87
N PRO A 89 -32.89 -36.97 -11.08
CA PRO A 89 -31.82 -36.05 -11.44
C PRO A 89 -32.10 -35.43 -12.83
N PRO A 90 -31.87 -34.11 -13.02
CA PRO A 90 -32.15 -33.45 -14.30
C PRO A 90 -31.30 -34.07 -15.42
N ARG A 91 -31.94 -34.39 -16.55
CA ARG A 91 -31.25 -34.92 -17.74
C ARG A 91 -30.21 -33.90 -18.21
N GLY A 92 -28.93 -34.23 -18.01
CA GLY A 92 -27.82 -33.29 -18.14
C GLY A 92 -27.60 -32.79 -19.56
N GLY A 93 -28.19 -31.63 -19.88
CA GLY A 93 -27.76 -30.81 -21.01
C GLY A 93 -26.39 -30.17 -20.73
N TYR A 94 -25.60 -29.96 -21.78
CA TYR A 94 -24.28 -29.32 -21.67
C TYR A 94 -24.34 -27.82 -21.28
N PHE A 95 -25.54 -27.22 -21.29
CA PHE A 95 -25.80 -25.82 -21.01
C PHE A 95 -27.03 -25.68 -20.09
N PRO A 96 -26.98 -24.85 -19.04
CA PRO A 96 -28.09 -24.66 -18.09
C PRO A 96 -29.27 -23.89 -18.70
N LEU A 97 -29.03 -22.80 -19.44
CA LEU A 97 -30.10 -22.07 -20.14
C LEU A 97 -30.62 -22.92 -21.29
N SER A 98 -31.94 -23.09 -21.37
CA SER A 98 -32.60 -23.64 -22.55
C SER A 98 -32.40 -22.73 -23.78
N TYR A 99 -32.73 -23.24 -24.97
CA TYR A 99 -32.69 -22.44 -26.19
C TYR A 99 -33.61 -21.21 -26.11
N LYS A 100 -34.77 -21.33 -25.45
CA LYS A 100 -35.73 -20.22 -25.29
C LYS A 100 -35.21 -19.13 -24.36
N GLU A 101 -34.58 -19.50 -23.24
CA GLU A 101 -34.03 -18.53 -22.29
C GLU A 101 -32.79 -17.84 -22.87
N GLY A 102 -31.92 -18.58 -23.58
CA GLY A 102 -30.81 -17.99 -24.33
C GLY A 102 -31.30 -16.99 -25.38
N TRP A 103 -32.28 -17.37 -26.21
CA TRP A 103 -32.89 -16.45 -27.18
C TRP A 103 -33.47 -15.20 -26.52
N SER A 104 -34.18 -15.37 -25.39
CA SER A 104 -34.75 -14.26 -24.61
C SER A 104 -33.66 -13.31 -24.08
N GLN A 105 -32.57 -13.83 -23.52
CA GLN A 105 -31.47 -13.03 -22.96
C GLN A 105 -30.59 -12.35 -24.03
N TRP A 106 -30.51 -12.95 -25.24
CA TRP A 106 -29.95 -12.29 -26.42
C TRP A 106 -30.82 -11.09 -26.80
N TRP A 107 -32.12 -11.34 -27.05
CA TRP A 107 -33.11 -10.35 -27.49
C TRP A 107 -33.35 -9.22 -26.48
N ALA A 108 -33.30 -9.52 -25.17
CA ALA A 108 -33.47 -8.54 -24.10
C ALA A 108 -32.33 -7.49 -24.04
N GLY A 109 -31.23 -7.67 -24.77
CA GLY A 109 -30.24 -6.62 -25.03
C GLY A 109 -29.54 -6.01 -23.81
N LEU A 110 -29.61 -6.65 -22.63
CA LEU A 110 -29.22 -6.06 -21.34
C LEU A 110 -27.83 -5.40 -21.39
N THR A 111 -27.79 -4.11 -21.06
CA THR A 111 -26.56 -3.32 -21.14
C THR A 111 -25.61 -3.62 -19.98
N PRO A 112 -24.28 -3.49 -20.18
CA PRO A 112 -23.29 -3.63 -19.13
C PRO A 112 -23.59 -2.83 -17.86
N ALA A 113 -24.11 -1.60 -18.01
CA ALA A 113 -24.50 -0.75 -16.88
C ALA A 113 -25.70 -1.31 -16.08
N MET A 114 -26.73 -1.80 -16.76
CA MET A 114 -27.89 -2.42 -16.09
C MET A 114 -27.50 -3.68 -15.32
N THR A 115 -26.65 -4.52 -15.92
CA THR A 115 -26.19 -5.75 -15.27
C THR A 115 -25.17 -5.49 -14.15
N GLU A 116 -24.33 -4.47 -14.27
CA GLU A 116 -23.45 -4.04 -13.18
C GLU A 116 -24.26 -3.47 -12.02
N HIS A 117 -25.30 -2.67 -12.29
CA HIS A 117 -26.23 -2.19 -11.27
C HIS A 117 -26.92 -3.35 -10.53
N LYS A 118 -27.31 -4.41 -11.25
CA LYS A 118 -27.84 -5.64 -10.66
C LYS A 118 -26.81 -6.33 -9.75
N VAL A 119 -25.55 -6.49 -10.18
CA VAL A 119 -24.49 -7.10 -9.35
C VAL A 119 -24.14 -6.23 -8.12
N LEU A 120 -24.05 -4.90 -8.29
CA LEU A 120 -23.78 -3.98 -7.18
C LEU A 120 -24.97 -3.84 -6.21
N SER A 121 -26.20 -4.24 -6.60
CA SER A 121 -27.36 -4.23 -5.69
C SER A 121 -27.32 -5.30 -4.60
N PHE A 122 -26.36 -6.24 -4.67
CA PHE A 122 -26.04 -7.17 -3.57
C PHE A 122 -25.04 -6.60 -2.55
N LEU A 123 -24.58 -5.35 -2.71
CA LEU A 123 -23.76 -4.68 -1.69
C LEU A 123 -24.60 -4.39 -0.42
N PRO A 124 -24.14 -4.80 0.78
CA PRO A 124 -24.79 -4.43 2.03
C PRO A 124 -24.91 -2.91 2.20
N TYR A 125 -25.96 -2.46 2.89
CA TYR A 125 -26.25 -1.05 3.22
C TYR A 125 -26.56 -0.13 2.02
N LEU A 126 -26.19 -0.51 0.79
CA LEU A 126 -26.34 0.28 -0.44
C LEU A 126 -27.76 0.15 -1.03
N LYS A 127 -28.73 0.90 -0.47
CA LYS A 127 -30.16 0.90 -0.88
C LYS A 127 -30.42 1.02 -2.40
N LYS A 128 -29.50 1.66 -3.14
CA LYS A 128 -29.49 1.71 -4.61
C LYS A 128 -28.05 2.00 -5.07
N PRO A 129 -27.45 1.23 -6.00
CA PRO A 129 -26.11 1.52 -6.48
C PRO A 129 -26.00 2.83 -7.29
N PRO A 130 -24.85 3.54 -7.25
CA PRO A 130 -24.61 4.79 -7.98
C PRO A 130 -24.39 4.60 -9.50
N THR A 131 -24.65 3.41 -10.06
CA THR A 131 -24.34 3.08 -11.46
C THR A 131 -25.11 3.98 -12.44
N GLN A 132 -24.39 4.61 -13.39
CA GLN A 132 -25.00 5.38 -14.47
C GLN A 132 -25.78 4.46 -15.42
N MET A 133 -27.12 4.51 -15.35
CA MET A 133 -28.02 3.63 -16.11
C MET A 133 -28.49 4.22 -17.46
N GLN A 134 -28.10 5.46 -17.81
CA GLN A 134 -28.46 6.09 -19.08
C GLN A 134 -27.50 5.66 -20.20
N SER A 135 -27.89 4.63 -20.96
CA SER A 135 -27.45 4.48 -22.36
C SER A 135 -28.31 5.37 -23.26
N GLY A 136 -27.74 5.90 -24.35
CA GLY A 136 -28.48 6.64 -25.38
C GLY A 136 -29.65 5.82 -25.94
N THR A 137 -30.78 6.47 -26.23
CA THR A 137 -32.07 5.81 -26.44
C THR A 137 -32.32 5.38 -27.89
N THR A 138 -31.58 4.38 -28.38
CA THR A 138 -31.91 3.65 -29.63
C THR A 138 -31.31 2.23 -29.63
N PRO A 139 -31.92 1.26 -30.34
CA PRO A 139 -31.29 -0.02 -30.66
C PRO A 139 -30.05 0.16 -31.57
N PRO A 140 -29.14 -0.83 -31.63
CA PRO A 140 -27.91 -0.72 -32.41
C PRO A 140 -28.13 -0.98 -33.92
N ASP A 141 -28.39 0.08 -34.69
CA ASP A 141 -28.19 0.08 -36.14
C ASP A 141 -26.70 0.25 -36.49
N GLU A 142 -26.23 -0.46 -37.53
CA GLU A 142 -24.80 -0.71 -37.81
C GLU A 142 -23.95 0.52 -38.21
N LYS A 143 -24.51 1.74 -38.22
CA LYS A 143 -23.90 2.91 -38.90
C LYS A 143 -23.80 4.20 -38.09
N GLN A 144 -23.96 4.17 -36.77
CA GLN A 144 -23.65 5.34 -35.92
C GLN A 144 -22.35 5.16 -35.13
N SER A 145 -21.46 6.16 -35.24
CA SER A 145 -20.38 6.37 -34.29
C SER A 145 -20.99 6.68 -32.92
N MET A 146 -20.35 6.16 -31.85
CA MET A 146 -20.58 6.69 -30.51
C MET A 146 -19.91 8.07 -30.41
N ASP A 147 -20.51 9.09 -31.01
CA ASP A 147 -20.24 10.46 -30.61
C ASP A 147 -20.89 10.67 -29.24
N VAL A 148 -20.06 10.69 -28.20
CA VAL A 148 -20.47 11.14 -26.88
C VAL A 148 -20.69 12.64 -27.00
N ASP A 149 -21.96 13.06 -27.01
CA ASP A 149 -22.30 14.46 -26.96
C ASP A 149 -21.66 15.11 -25.72
N GLN A 150 -21.10 16.30 -25.89
CA GLN A 150 -20.28 16.97 -24.87
C GLN A 150 -21.08 17.34 -23.61
N SER A 151 -22.42 17.23 -23.66
CA SER A 151 -23.34 17.43 -22.54
C SER A 151 -23.45 16.25 -21.56
N VAL A 152 -22.96 15.05 -21.93
CA VAL A 152 -23.27 13.79 -21.21
C VAL A 152 -22.36 13.53 -19.99
N ALA A 153 -21.36 14.38 -19.74
CA ALA A 153 -20.48 14.33 -18.57
C ALA A 153 -21.16 14.77 -17.25
N LYS A 154 -22.39 14.32 -17.00
CA LYS A 154 -23.04 14.44 -15.69
C LYS A 154 -22.54 13.31 -14.80
N GLU A 155 -21.78 13.66 -13.76
CA GLU A 155 -21.38 12.74 -12.70
C GLU A 155 -22.58 11.95 -12.17
N ALA A 156 -22.35 10.69 -11.80
CA ALA A 156 -23.40 9.95 -11.12
C ALA A 156 -23.62 10.56 -9.73
N ALA A 157 -24.85 10.94 -9.39
CA ALA A 157 -25.15 11.48 -8.07
C ALA A 157 -24.67 10.48 -6.99
N PRO A 158 -23.69 10.84 -6.14
CA PRO A 158 -23.08 9.92 -5.20
C PRO A 158 -24.10 9.40 -4.19
N VAL A 159 -24.06 8.10 -3.91
CA VAL A 159 -24.95 7.48 -2.95
C VAL A 159 -24.25 7.48 -1.59
N ARG A 160 -24.87 8.14 -0.60
CA ARG A 160 -24.32 8.27 0.75
C ARG A 160 -25.10 7.38 1.73
N THR A 161 -24.38 6.62 2.54
CA THR A 161 -24.95 5.99 3.75
C THR A 161 -24.82 6.95 4.94
N THR A 162 -25.76 6.85 5.89
CA THR A 162 -25.69 7.45 7.22
C THR A 162 -25.39 6.38 8.26
N SER A 163 -24.93 6.78 9.46
CA SER A 163 -24.68 5.88 10.59
C SER A 163 -25.90 5.08 11.05
N GLU A 164 -27.12 5.49 10.69
CA GLU A 164 -28.37 4.75 10.92
C GLU A 164 -28.57 3.61 9.91
N THR A 165 -27.98 3.74 8.72
CA THR A 165 -28.12 2.80 7.60
C THR A 165 -26.91 1.89 7.39
N ASP A 166 -25.77 2.24 7.99
CA ASP A 166 -24.47 1.60 7.79
C ASP A 166 -23.71 1.56 9.14
N PRO A 167 -23.60 0.39 9.79
CA PRO A 167 -23.02 0.25 11.12
C PRO A 167 -21.49 0.42 11.14
N HIS A 168 -20.86 0.59 9.97
CA HIS A 168 -19.42 0.85 9.85
C HIS A 168 -19.11 2.35 9.68
N GLY A 169 -20.13 3.21 9.67
CA GLY A 169 -20.02 4.67 9.53
C GLY A 169 -20.55 5.18 8.18
N PRO A 170 -20.71 6.51 8.03
CA PRO A 170 -21.22 7.09 6.81
C PRO A 170 -20.19 6.96 5.67
N ARG A 171 -20.58 6.31 4.57
CA ARG A 171 -19.74 6.09 3.38
C ARG A 171 -20.35 6.75 2.16
N GLN A 172 -19.52 7.34 1.32
CA GLN A 172 -19.91 7.82 -0.01
C GLN A 172 -19.47 6.81 -1.06
N TRP A 173 -20.42 6.37 -1.89
CA TRP A 173 -20.25 5.41 -2.96
C TRP A 173 -20.47 6.11 -4.30
N HIS A 174 -19.52 6.00 -5.22
CA HIS A 174 -19.50 6.73 -6.49
C HIS A 174 -19.24 5.79 -7.66
N SER A 175 -19.86 6.04 -8.83
CA SER A 175 -19.48 5.41 -10.10
C SER A 175 -19.26 6.47 -11.17
N ASN A 176 -18.10 6.47 -11.81
CA ASN A 176 -17.65 7.52 -12.71
C ASN A 176 -17.17 6.96 -14.05
N LEU A 177 -17.38 7.72 -15.12
CA LEU A 177 -16.68 7.54 -16.39
C LEU A 177 -15.59 8.62 -16.48
N VAL A 178 -14.39 8.30 -16.00
CA VAL A 178 -13.26 9.24 -15.95
C VAL A 178 -12.72 9.44 -17.36
N GLN A 179 -13.05 10.59 -17.96
CA GLN A 179 -12.62 10.97 -19.29
C GLN A 179 -11.09 11.07 -19.37
N LEU A 180 -10.52 10.37 -20.36
CA LEU A 180 -9.09 10.38 -20.68
C LEU A 180 -8.79 11.29 -21.90
N ALA A 181 -7.51 11.48 -22.22
CA ALA A 181 -7.06 12.26 -23.35
C ALA A 181 -7.35 11.54 -24.68
N GLY A 182 -7.63 12.30 -25.74
CA GLY A 182 -8.02 11.76 -27.05
C GLY A 182 -9.51 11.40 -27.15
N LYS A 183 -10.02 11.31 -28.39
CA LYS A 183 -11.46 11.14 -28.63
C LYS A 183 -11.98 9.82 -28.04
N ASN A 184 -13.05 9.92 -27.26
CA ASN A 184 -13.81 8.79 -26.69
C ASN A 184 -12.98 7.80 -25.84
N ARG A 185 -11.85 8.21 -25.24
CA ARG A 185 -11.14 7.41 -24.21
C ARG A 185 -11.70 7.74 -22.82
N PHE A 186 -12.14 6.75 -22.04
CA PHE A 186 -12.50 6.91 -20.63
C PHE A 186 -12.35 5.60 -19.86
N LEU A 187 -12.11 5.67 -18.54
CA LEU A 187 -12.18 4.51 -17.64
C LEU A 187 -13.47 4.52 -16.82
N ASN A 188 -14.12 3.37 -16.66
CA ASN A 188 -15.15 3.19 -15.64
C ASN A 188 -14.50 2.95 -14.29
N GLU A 189 -14.94 3.74 -13.31
CA GLU A 189 -14.50 3.74 -11.92
C GLU A 189 -15.68 3.43 -11.01
N PHE A 190 -15.42 2.64 -9.98
CA PHE A 190 -16.24 2.56 -8.78
C PHE A 190 -15.36 2.93 -7.58
N SER A 191 -15.82 3.84 -6.73
CA SER A 191 -15.04 4.30 -5.58
C SER A 191 -15.88 4.44 -4.31
N VAL A 192 -15.22 4.23 -3.17
CA VAL A 192 -15.83 4.23 -1.83
C VAL A 192 -14.91 4.96 -0.86
N GLU A 193 -15.46 5.94 -0.15
CA GLU A 193 -14.76 6.75 0.86
C GLU A 193 -15.60 6.92 2.12
N ARG A 194 -14.94 7.10 3.27
CA ARG A 194 -15.58 7.35 4.57
C ARG A 194 -15.79 8.87 4.73
N LEU A 195 -16.96 9.29 5.19
CA LEU A 195 -17.33 10.70 5.30
C LEU A 195 -16.98 11.26 6.69
N GLY A 196 -16.28 12.39 6.71
CA GLY A 196 -15.80 13.02 7.96
C GLY A 196 -14.42 12.56 8.40
N GLU A 197 -13.69 11.82 7.55
CA GLU A 197 -12.33 11.35 7.78
C GLU A 197 -11.42 11.86 6.63
N GLU A 198 -10.14 12.11 6.93
CA GLU A 198 -9.14 12.47 5.91
C GLU A 198 -8.60 11.21 5.21
N THR A 199 -8.35 11.27 3.91
CA THR A 199 -7.83 10.12 3.15
C THR A 199 -6.31 10.12 3.14
N GLU A 200 -5.70 9.39 4.06
CA GLU A 200 -4.25 9.13 4.09
C GLU A 200 -3.81 8.13 3.02
N ASN A 201 -4.67 7.16 2.68
CA ASN A 201 -4.27 6.00 1.86
C ASN A 201 -5.30 5.61 0.79
N ASN A 202 -4.78 5.12 -0.34
CA ASN A 202 -5.57 4.73 -1.52
C ASN A 202 -5.33 3.25 -1.85
N LEU A 203 -6.40 2.45 -1.94
CA LEU A 203 -6.39 1.09 -2.50
C LEU A 203 -6.99 1.11 -3.90
N VAL A 204 -6.26 0.63 -4.91
CA VAL A 204 -6.69 0.63 -6.31
C VAL A 204 -6.74 -0.80 -6.84
N MET A 205 -7.90 -1.24 -7.34
CA MET A 205 -8.19 -2.62 -7.71
C MET A 205 -8.40 -2.78 -9.22
N LEU A 206 -7.61 -3.64 -9.88
CA LEU A 206 -7.67 -3.95 -11.31
C LEU A 206 -8.16 -5.39 -11.53
N HIS A 207 -9.12 -5.57 -12.44
CA HIS A 207 -9.71 -6.88 -12.75
C HIS A 207 -8.86 -7.71 -13.74
N GLY A 208 -9.25 -8.97 -13.97
CA GLY A 208 -8.59 -9.88 -14.92
C GLY A 208 -9.15 -9.78 -16.35
N TYR A 209 -8.56 -10.49 -17.32
CA TYR A 209 -9.05 -10.50 -18.70
C TYR A 209 -10.54 -10.90 -18.78
N GLY A 210 -11.33 -10.12 -19.51
CA GLY A 210 -12.75 -10.38 -19.76
C GLY A 210 -13.70 -10.01 -18.62
N ALA A 211 -13.17 -9.77 -17.42
CA ALA A 211 -13.94 -9.31 -16.28
C ALA A 211 -14.27 -7.80 -16.38
N GLY A 212 -14.92 -7.31 -15.33
CA GLY A 212 -15.10 -5.90 -15.00
C GLY A 212 -15.16 -5.73 -13.49
N LEU A 213 -15.17 -4.50 -12.99
CA LEU A 213 -15.08 -4.18 -11.56
C LEU A 213 -16.20 -4.79 -10.71
N GLY A 214 -17.37 -5.08 -11.29
CA GLY A 214 -18.50 -5.70 -10.59
C GLY A 214 -18.20 -7.10 -10.02
N PHE A 215 -17.16 -7.78 -10.52
CA PHE A 215 -16.69 -9.04 -9.96
C PHE A 215 -16.17 -8.90 -8.51
N TYR A 216 -15.76 -7.70 -8.08
CA TYR A 216 -15.28 -7.41 -6.72
C TYR A 216 -16.38 -7.00 -5.71
N TYR A 217 -17.68 -7.20 -6.03
CA TYR A 217 -18.79 -6.79 -5.16
C TYR A 217 -18.73 -7.36 -3.72
N LYS A 218 -18.24 -8.61 -3.53
CA LYS A 218 -18.03 -9.19 -2.18
C LYS A 218 -16.80 -8.63 -1.43
N ASN A 219 -16.07 -7.69 -2.03
CA ASN A 219 -14.84 -7.12 -1.47
C ASN A 219 -15.01 -5.63 -1.12
N PHE A 220 -15.78 -4.85 -1.91
CA PHE A 220 -15.92 -3.41 -1.71
C PHE A 220 -16.44 -3.02 -0.33
N GLU A 221 -17.46 -3.70 0.19
CA GLU A 221 -18.01 -3.39 1.51
C GLU A 221 -17.00 -3.67 2.65
N PRO A 222 -16.44 -4.89 2.82
CA PRO A 222 -15.50 -5.15 3.90
C PRO A 222 -14.18 -4.37 3.79
N LEU A 223 -13.66 -4.12 2.58
CA LEU A 223 -12.41 -3.39 2.40
C LEU A 223 -12.55 -1.87 2.63
N SER A 224 -13.73 -1.29 2.39
CA SER A 224 -14.02 0.14 2.66
C SER A 224 -14.35 0.43 4.14
N ARG A 225 -14.24 -0.56 5.05
CA ARG A 225 -14.48 -0.35 6.48
C ARG A 225 -13.30 0.32 7.20
N LEU A 226 -12.08 0.26 6.65
CA LEU A 226 -10.88 0.73 7.33
C LEU A 226 -10.80 2.29 7.32
N PRO A 227 -10.64 2.96 8.48
CA PRO A 227 -10.52 4.43 8.54
C PRO A 227 -9.33 4.98 7.76
N SER A 228 -9.43 6.24 7.34
CA SER A 228 -8.41 6.93 6.51
C SER A 228 -8.07 6.30 5.14
N TRP A 229 -8.78 5.25 4.71
CA TRP A 229 -8.60 4.62 3.40
C TRP A 229 -9.73 4.97 2.42
N LYS A 230 -9.34 5.21 1.16
CA LYS A 230 -10.25 5.30 0.01
C LYS A 230 -10.02 4.13 -0.94
N LEU A 231 -11.11 3.50 -1.37
CA LEU A 231 -11.11 2.38 -2.30
C LEU A 231 -11.48 2.87 -3.70
N TYR A 232 -10.71 2.43 -4.70
CA TYR A 232 -11.04 2.53 -6.12
C TYR A 232 -10.98 1.16 -6.76
N ALA A 233 -11.92 0.87 -7.65
CA ALA A 233 -11.87 -0.24 -8.58
C ALA A 233 -12.07 0.28 -9.99
N LEU A 234 -11.25 -0.21 -10.93
CA LEU A 234 -11.17 0.32 -12.29
C LEU A 234 -11.37 -0.78 -13.31
N ASP A 235 -12.14 -0.46 -14.35
CA ASP A 235 -12.16 -1.24 -15.57
C ASP A 235 -10.96 -0.87 -16.44
N LEU A 236 -10.18 -1.88 -16.87
CA LEU A 236 -9.07 -1.66 -17.80
C LEU A 236 -9.59 -1.13 -19.15
N LEU A 237 -8.80 -0.28 -19.82
CA LEU A 237 -9.17 0.27 -21.13
C LEU A 237 -9.53 -0.87 -22.10
N GLY A 238 -10.60 -0.70 -22.87
CA GLY A 238 -11.10 -1.74 -23.78
C GLY A 238 -11.79 -2.94 -23.11
N MET A 239 -11.97 -2.94 -21.78
CA MET A 239 -12.61 -4.00 -21.00
C MET A 239 -13.69 -3.44 -20.05
N GLY A 240 -14.42 -4.32 -19.33
CA GLY A 240 -15.51 -3.91 -18.45
C GLY A 240 -16.52 -2.96 -19.13
N ARG A 241 -16.87 -1.88 -18.45
CA ARG A 241 -17.59 -0.70 -18.96
C ARG A 241 -16.67 0.45 -19.40
N SER A 242 -15.35 0.33 -19.29
CA SER A 242 -14.40 1.30 -19.85
C SER A 242 -14.55 1.42 -21.36
N SER A 243 -14.13 2.55 -21.92
CA SER A 243 -14.31 2.80 -23.33
C SER A 243 -13.47 1.86 -24.20
N ARG A 244 -13.93 1.64 -25.43
CA ARG A 244 -13.40 0.61 -26.34
C ARG A 244 -12.83 1.24 -27.63
N PRO A 245 -11.76 2.05 -27.52
CA PRO A 245 -11.12 2.64 -28.70
C PRO A 245 -10.46 1.55 -29.56
N PRO A 246 -10.27 1.77 -30.87
CA PRO A 246 -9.51 0.87 -31.72
C PRO A 246 -8.08 0.72 -31.19
N PHE A 247 -7.60 -0.52 -31.11
CA PHE A 247 -6.18 -0.80 -30.89
C PHE A 247 -5.48 -0.89 -32.26
N LYS A 248 -4.32 -0.25 -32.39
CA LYS A 248 -3.39 -0.38 -33.51
C LYS A 248 -1.97 -0.41 -32.93
N ILE A 249 -1.07 -1.14 -33.59
CA ILE A 249 0.32 -1.30 -33.20
C ILE A 249 1.21 -0.74 -34.31
N ASN A 250 2.24 0.01 -33.94
CA ASN A 250 3.12 0.75 -34.84
C ASN A 250 4.57 0.24 -34.76
N ALA A 251 4.95 -0.37 -33.65
CA ALA A 251 6.23 -1.03 -33.46
C ALA A 251 6.42 -2.21 -34.43
N LYS A 252 7.64 -2.38 -34.91
CA LYS A 252 8.01 -3.39 -35.92
C LYS A 252 8.59 -4.65 -35.28
N ASP A 253 9.45 -4.48 -34.28
CA ASP A 253 10.11 -5.56 -33.56
C ASP A 253 9.21 -6.17 -32.46
N LYS A 254 9.60 -7.34 -31.96
CA LYS A 254 8.81 -8.10 -30.99
C LYS A 254 8.72 -7.43 -29.62
N GLU A 255 9.80 -6.85 -29.13
CA GLU A 255 9.78 -6.19 -27.82
C GLU A 255 9.02 -4.87 -27.87
N GLY A 256 9.20 -4.09 -28.93
CA GLY A 256 8.45 -2.86 -29.21
C GLY A 256 6.94 -3.13 -29.28
N LYS A 257 6.51 -4.18 -29.98
CA LYS A 257 5.09 -4.59 -30.00
C LYS A 257 4.57 -4.95 -28.60
N VAL A 258 5.32 -5.72 -27.81
CA VAL A 258 4.91 -6.02 -26.43
C VAL A 258 4.84 -4.75 -25.57
N ARG A 259 5.85 -3.87 -25.64
CA ARG A 259 5.90 -2.60 -24.90
C ARG A 259 4.75 -1.66 -25.27
N GLU A 260 4.46 -1.47 -26.56
CA GLU A 260 3.34 -0.64 -27.03
C GLU A 260 1.98 -1.19 -26.56
N ALA A 261 1.80 -2.51 -26.56
CA ALA A 261 0.59 -3.16 -26.06
C ALA A 261 0.46 -3.07 -24.53
N GLU A 262 1.55 -3.13 -23.76
CA GLU A 262 1.56 -2.91 -22.31
C GLU A 262 1.26 -1.44 -21.97
N SER A 263 1.98 -0.49 -22.59
CA SER A 263 1.81 0.97 -22.46
C SER A 263 0.35 1.40 -22.70
N TRP A 264 -0.34 0.82 -23.68
CA TRP A 264 -1.76 1.11 -23.95
C TRP A 264 -2.70 0.93 -22.75
N PHE A 265 -2.39 0.01 -21.82
CA PHE A 265 -3.12 -0.17 -20.57
C PHE A 265 -2.56 0.69 -19.42
N ILE A 266 -1.24 0.68 -19.19
CA ILE A 266 -0.64 1.31 -18.01
C ILE A 266 -0.58 2.83 -18.11
N ASP A 267 -0.46 3.39 -19.30
CA ASP A 267 -0.48 4.84 -19.53
C ASP A 267 -1.90 5.41 -19.26
N ALA A 268 -2.95 4.60 -19.47
CA ALA A 268 -4.33 4.95 -19.14
C ALA A 268 -4.58 4.93 -17.63
N LEU A 269 -3.94 4.02 -16.89
CA LEU A 269 -3.95 3.99 -15.42
C LEU A 269 -3.18 5.19 -14.84
N GLU A 270 -2.05 5.56 -15.44
CA GLU A 270 -1.27 6.72 -15.02
C GLU A 270 -2.00 8.04 -15.28
N GLU A 271 -2.64 8.19 -16.46
CA GLU A 271 -3.47 9.36 -16.76
C GLU A 271 -4.64 9.50 -15.77
N TRP A 272 -5.21 8.38 -15.31
CA TRP A 272 -6.21 8.35 -14.25
C TRP A 272 -5.63 8.75 -12.88
N ARG A 273 -4.46 8.22 -12.49
CA ARG A 273 -3.79 8.56 -11.21
C ARG A 273 -3.57 10.07 -11.08
N ILE A 274 -3.00 10.67 -12.14
CA ILE A 274 -2.72 12.11 -12.21
C ILE A 274 -4.02 12.91 -12.05
N LYS A 275 -5.11 12.52 -12.73
CA LYS A 275 -6.42 13.18 -12.64
C LYS A 275 -7.11 13.04 -11.28
N LYS A 276 -6.66 12.13 -10.43
CA LYS A 276 -7.15 11.95 -9.05
C LYS A 276 -6.24 12.57 -8.00
N GLY A 277 -5.10 13.14 -8.38
CA GLY A 277 -4.12 13.72 -7.46
C GLY A 277 -3.46 12.69 -6.53
N ILE A 278 -3.49 11.41 -6.88
CA ILE A 278 -2.99 10.32 -6.04
C ILE A 278 -1.47 10.25 -6.18
N GLU A 279 -0.71 10.74 -5.20
CA GLU A 279 0.76 10.63 -5.20
C GLU A 279 1.21 9.16 -5.17
N LYS A 280 0.64 8.38 -4.22
CA LYS A 280 0.94 6.96 -4.02
C LYS A 280 -0.30 6.13 -3.73
N MET A 281 -0.28 4.87 -4.16
CA MET A 281 -1.37 3.91 -3.97
C MET A 281 -0.88 2.52 -3.57
N THR A 282 -1.76 1.74 -2.93
CA THR A 282 -1.64 0.28 -2.87
C THR A 282 -2.34 -0.29 -4.11
N LEU A 283 -1.57 -0.88 -5.02
CA LEU A 283 -2.11 -1.39 -6.29
C LEU A 283 -2.34 -2.90 -6.21
N LEU A 284 -3.61 -3.30 -6.35
CA LEU A 284 -4.08 -4.67 -6.33
C LEU A 284 -4.53 -5.08 -7.74
N GLY A 285 -3.88 -6.08 -8.33
CA GLY A 285 -4.22 -6.57 -9.66
C GLY A 285 -4.50 -8.07 -9.69
N HIS A 286 -5.65 -8.46 -10.26
CA HIS A 286 -5.97 -9.87 -10.51
C HIS A 286 -5.59 -10.29 -11.94
N SER A 287 -4.94 -11.45 -12.08
CA SER A 287 -4.70 -12.08 -13.40
C SER A 287 -3.99 -11.13 -14.37
N LEU A 288 -4.63 -10.72 -15.47
CA LEU A 288 -4.13 -9.66 -16.38
C LEU A 288 -3.90 -8.32 -15.66
N GLY A 289 -4.80 -7.89 -14.78
CA GLY A 289 -4.59 -6.69 -13.96
C GLY A 289 -3.37 -6.80 -13.04
N GLY A 290 -3.02 -8.02 -12.60
CA GLY A 290 -1.78 -8.29 -11.85
C GLY A 290 -0.54 -8.13 -12.72
N TYR A 291 -0.59 -8.56 -13.98
CA TYR A 291 0.48 -8.33 -14.95
C TYR A 291 0.65 -6.83 -15.25
N MET A 292 -0.46 -6.11 -15.52
CA MET A 292 -0.43 -4.67 -15.73
C MET A 292 0.06 -3.90 -14.49
N ALA A 293 -0.26 -4.37 -13.28
CA ALA A 293 0.25 -3.78 -12.04
C ALA A 293 1.78 -3.93 -11.89
N VAL A 294 2.37 -5.05 -12.33
CA VAL A 294 3.84 -5.20 -12.39
C VAL A 294 4.44 -4.32 -13.50
N CYS A 295 3.83 -4.24 -14.68
CA CYS A 295 4.32 -3.36 -15.75
C CYS A 295 4.24 -1.88 -15.37
N TYR A 296 3.16 -1.45 -14.70
CA TYR A 296 3.02 -0.12 -14.12
C TYR A 296 4.12 0.15 -13.09
N ALA A 297 4.32 -0.77 -12.14
CA ALA A 297 5.38 -0.68 -11.12
C ALA A 297 6.81 -0.67 -11.70
N LEU A 298 6.99 -1.09 -12.95
CA LEU A 298 8.26 -1.04 -13.68
C LEU A 298 8.44 0.27 -14.45
N LYS A 299 7.37 0.79 -15.10
CA LYS A 299 7.40 2.01 -15.92
C LYS A 299 7.29 3.31 -15.12
N TYR A 300 6.53 3.32 -14.02
CA TYR A 300 6.23 4.50 -13.21
C TYR A 300 6.60 4.26 -11.73
N PRO A 301 7.91 4.24 -11.39
CA PRO A 301 8.39 4.01 -10.02
C PRO A 301 8.01 5.14 -9.06
N GLY A 302 8.08 4.89 -7.75
CA GLY A 302 7.77 5.87 -6.70
C GLY A 302 6.29 6.01 -6.34
N HIS A 303 5.37 5.63 -7.23
CA HIS A 303 3.92 5.79 -7.02
C HIS A 303 3.22 4.67 -6.24
N LEU A 304 3.97 3.71 -5.66
CA LEU A 304 3.41 2.56 -4.95
C LEU A 304 3.81 2.49 -3.47
N ASN A 305 2.79 2.36 -2.61
CA ASN A 305 2.97 2.01 -1.19
C ASN A 305 3.17 0.49 -1.00
N LYS A 306 2.51 -0.31 -1.84
CA LYS A 306 2.52 -1.79 -1.85
C LYS A 306 1.92 -2.30 -3.17
N LEU A 307 2.39 -3.46 -3.63
CA LEU A 307 1.89 -4.18 -4.81
C LEU A 307 1.28 -5.53 -4.39
N ILE A 308 0.04 -5.79 -4.80
CA ILE A 308 -0.70 -7.02 -4.47
C ILE A 308 -1.14 -7.71 -5.76
N LEU A 309 -0.69 -8.95 -5.96
CA LEU A 309 -0.85 -9.72 -7.18
C LEU A 309 -1.73 -10.95 -6.91
N ALA A 310 -3.00 -10.89 -7.30
CA ALA A 310 -3.98 -11.97 -7.11
C ALA A 310 -4.02 -12.88 -8.35
N SER A 311 -3.50 -14.10 -8.23
CA SER A 311 -3.41 -15.09 -9.31
C SER A 311 -2.86 -14.50 -10.63
N PRO A 312 -1.74 -13.76 -10.61
CA PRO A 312 -1.26 -12.97 -11.74
C PRO A 312 -0.92 -13.84 -12.96
N VAL A 313 -1.27 -13.34 -14.16
CA VAL A 313 -0.92 -13.98 -15.43
C VAL A 313 0.55 -13.74 -15.77
N GLY A 314 1.14 -14.58 -16.62
CA GLY A 314 2.43 -14.28 -17.26
C GLY A 314 3.68 -14.35 -16.36
N ILE A 315 3.60 -14.87 -15.13
CA ILE A 315 4.81 -15.11 -14.31
C ILE A 315 5.71 -16.20 -14.91
N PRO A 316 5.30 -17.47 -15.02
CA PRO A 316 6.18 -18.52 -15.52
C PRO A 316 6.56 -18.29 -16.98
N GLU A 317 7.82 -18.61 -17.30
CA GLU A 317 8.34 -18.57 -18.66
C GLU A 317 8.00 -19.86 -19.41
N ASP A 318 7.50 -19.73 -20.64
CA ASP A 318 7.37 -20.83 -21.59
C ASP A 318 8.23 -20.51 -22.83
N PRO A 319 9.25 -21.32 -23.15
CA PRO A 319 10.14 -21.08 -24.29
C PRO A 319 9.45 -21.06 -25.65
N TYR A 320 8.26 -21.66 -25.79
CA TYR A 320 7.48 -21.56 -27.02
C TYR A 320 6.81 -20.18 -27.07
N ALA A 321 6.11 -19.76 -26.01
CA ALA A 321 5.44 -18.46 -25.95
C ALA A 321 6.36 -17.24 -26.20
N VAL A 322 7.61 -17.31 -25.76
CA VAL A 322 8.61 -16.24 -25.98
C VAL A 322 9.08 -16.20 -27.43
N ASN A 323 9.09 -17.32 -28.16
CA ASN A 323 9.55 -17.40 -29.55
C ASN A 323 8.41 -17.33 -30.59
N ASP A 324 7.20 -17.72 -30.20
CA ASP A 324 5.96 -17.79 -30.98
C ASP A 324 5.66 -16.51 -31.79
N ASP A 325 5.16 -16.67 -33.01
CA ASP A 325 4.88 -15.56 -33.93
C ASP A 325 3.79 -14.60 -33.41
N MET A 326 3.61 -13.47 -34.08
CA MET A 326 2.61 -12.45 -33.71
C MET A 326 1.81 -12.02 -34.93
N PRO A 327 0.61 -11.46 -34.75
CA PRO A 327 -0.13 -10.86 -35.87
C PRO A 327 0.70 -9.81 -36.62
N GLU A 328 0.58 -9.81 -37.94
CA GLU A 328 1.19 -8.80 -38.80
C GLU A 328 0.51 -7.43 -38.62
N SER A 329 1.27 -6.37 -38.84
CA SER A 329 0.79 -4.99 -38.74
C SER A 329 0.06 -4.57 -40.02
N GLY A 330 -1.17 -5.07 -40.20
CA GLY A 330 -2.10 -4.76 -41.30
C GLY A 330 -3.50 -4.42 -40.81
N ASP A 331 -4.35 -3.85 -41.68
CA ASP A 331 -5.66 -3.31 -41.27
C ASP A 331 -6.68 -4.37 -40.83
N THR A 332 -7.45 -4.04 -39.78
CA THR A 332 -8.53 -4.85 -39.22
C THR A 332 -9.80 -4.81 -40.10
N SER A 333 -9.70 -5.21 -41.38
CA SER A 333 -10.79 -5.08 -42.36
C SER A 333 -10.82 -6.16 -43.45
N THR A 334 -10.85 -7.44 -43.07
CA THR A 334 -11.14 -8.58 -43.98
C THR A 334 -12.35 -9.38 -43.52
N ALA A 335 -13.54 -8.77 -43.59
CA ALA A 335 -14.83 -9.48 -43.43
C ALA A 335 -15.19 -10.32 -44.68
N ALA A 336 -14.21 -11.00 -45.29
CA ALA A 336 -14.26 -11.50 -46.65
C ALA A 336 -13.77 -12.96 -46.84
N GLU A 337 -13.16 -13.59 -45.83
CA GLU A 337 -12.57 -14.93 -45.96
C GLU A 337 -13.41 -16.06 -45.33
N PHE A 338 -14.72 -15.86 -45.18
CA PHE A 338 -15.64 -16.85 -44.60
C PHE A 338 -16.47 -17.66 -45.61
N GLU A 339 -16.34 -17.42 -46.92
CA GLU A 339 -17.12 -18.10 -47.97
C GLU A 339 -16.48 -19.40 -48.53
N GLN A 340 -15.31 -19.83 -48.05
CA GLN A 340 -14.61 -21.02 -48.60
C GLN A 340 -14.30 -22.14 -47.58
N ALA A 341 -14.82 -22.07 -46.35
CA ALA A 341 -14.58 -23.06 -45.28
C ALA A 341 -15.79 -23.95 -44.96
N GLU A 342 -16.75 -24.11 -45.88
CA GLU A 342 -17.90 -25.00 -45.73
C GLU A 342 -17.81 -26.20 -46.69
N LEU A 343 -17.01 -27.22 -46.33
CA LEU A 343 -17.13 -28.62 -46.79
C LEU A 343 -16.15 -29.54 -46.04
N GLU A 344 -16.68 -30.30 -45.06
CA GLU A 344 -16.31 -31.65 -44.58
C GLU A 344 -16.56 -31.81 -43.06
N GLY A 345 -17.07 -32.98 -42.65
CA GLY A 345 -17.37 -33.32 -41.25
C GLY A 345 -16.71 -34.64 -40.82
N GLY A 346 -16.77 -35.05 -39.55
CA GLY A 346 -17.43 -34.46 -38.38
C GLY A 346 -17.60 -35.49 -37.24
N ARG A 347 -18.44 -35.15 -36.24
CA ARG A 347 -18.80 -35.96 -35.04
C ARG A 347 -17.69 -36.19 -33.98
N PRO A 348 -18.04 -36.53 -32.71
CA PRO A 348 -17.24 -36.08 -31.55
C PRO A 348 -16.85 -37.15 -30.51
N ALA A 349 -16.18 -36.67 -29.44
CA ALA A 349 -15.93 -37.26 -28.10
C ALA A 349 -14.51 -37.83 -27.84
N GLY A 350 -14.05 -37.63 -26.58
CA GLY A 350 -12.75 -38.07 -26.05
C GLY A 350 -12.39 -37.30 -24.77
N ASP A 351 -12.16 -38.00 -23.66
CA ASP A 351 -12.09 -37.40 -22.31
C ASP A 351 -10.82 -36.60 -21.99
N ASN A 352 -10.98 -35.41 -21.43
CA ASN A 352 -9.88 -34.52 -21.00
C ASN A 352 -9.21 -34.91 -19.66
N ASN A 353 -9.37 -36.15 -19.19
CA ASN A 353 -8.82 -36.60 -17.89
C ASN A 353 -7.32 -36.97 -17.91
N ASN A 354 -6.67 -36.96 -19.08
CA ASN A 354 -5.30 -37.50 -19.21
C ASN A 354 -4.16 -36.51 -18.83
N PHE A 355 -4.48 -35.32 -18.32
CA PHE A 355 -3.47 -34.32 -17.92
C PHE A 355 -2.85 -34.60 -16.54
N LEU A 356 -3.52 -35.38 -15.68
CA LEU A 356 -3.08 -35.66 -14.31
C LEU A 356 -2.07 -36.82 -14.22
N ASN A 357 -2.23 -37.87 -15.04
CA ASN A 357 -1.43 -39.09 -14.93
C ASN A 357 0.03 -38.88 -15.39
N ALA A 358 0.24 -38.12 -16.47
CA ALA A 358 1.58 -37.86 -17.02
C ALA A 358 2.53 -37.13 -16.04
N ARG A 359 2.01 -36.45 -15.01
CA ARG A 359 2.81 -35.73 -14.02
C ARG A 359 3.42 -36.64 -12.94
N LYS A 360 3.06 -37.93 -12.87
CA LYS A 360 3.51 -38.86 -11.83
C LYS A 360 4.80 -39.62 -12.15
N GLU A 361 5.22 -39.63 -13.41
CA GLU A 361 6.48 -40.28 -13.85
C GLU A 361 7.64 -39.28 -14.01
N ALA A 362 7.35 -37.98 -14.08
CA ALA A 362 8.32 -36.90 -14.32
C ALA A 362 9.23 -36.58 -13.11
N SER A 363 9.42 -37.50 -12.17
CA SER A 363 10.20 -37.32 -10.94
C SER A 363 11.49 -38.16 -10.88
N ARG A 364 12.06 -38.53 -12.02
CA ARG A 364 13.31 -39.32 -12.09
C ARG A 364 14.42 -38.74 -12.98
N ASP A 365 14.10 -38.11 -14.11
CA ASP A 365 15.10 -37.55 -15.02
C ASP A 365 14.81 -36.08 -15.37
N GLY A 366 15.82 -35.22 -15.18
CA GLY A 366 15.67 -33.76 -15.20
C GLY A 366 15.58 -33.13 -16.59
N LYS A 367 14.55 -33.47 -17.37
CA LYS A 367 14.19 -32.76 -18.62
C LYS A 367 12.70 -32.45 -18.66
N PRO A 368 12.27 -31.23 -19.06
CA PRO A 368 10.86 -30.91 -19.18
C PRO A 368 10.22 -31.74 -20.31
N ALA A 369 9.18 -32.51 -20.00
CA ALA A 369 8.46 -33.28 -20.99
C ALA A 369 7.70 -32.35 -21.95
N PRO A 370 7.74 -32.58 -23.28
CA PRO A 370 7.06 -31.72 -24.24
C PRO A 370 5.55 -31.80 -24.05
N ARG A 371 4.91 -30.66 -23.81
CA ARG A 371 3.45 -30.55 -23.85
C ARG A 371 2.97 -30.81 -25.27
N LYS A 372 1.82 -31.47 -25.41
CA LYS A 372 1.15 -31.56 -26.71
C LYS A 372 0.83 -30.13 -27.18
N PRO A 373 1.13 -29.75 -28.43
CA PRO A 373 0.77 -28.44 -28.95
C PRO A 373 -0.76 -28.27 -28.90
N LEU A 374 -1.21 -27.03 -28.75
CA LEU A 374 -2.63 -26.70 -28.86
C LEU A 374 -3.15 -27.09 -30.26
N PRO A 375 -4.45 -27.44 -30.40
CA PRO A 375 -5.01 -27.75 -31.71
C PRO A 375 -4.77 -26.58 -32.68
N LYS A 376 -4.28 -26.86 -33.89
CA LYS A 376 -3.90 -25.82 -34.87
C LYS A 376 -4.98 -24.78 -35.13
N TRP A 377 -6.26 -25.19 -35.15
CA TRP A 377 -7.38 -24.25 -35.30
C TRP A 377 -7.43 -23.20 -34.16
N LEU A 378 -7.04 -23.56 -32.94
CA LEU A 378 -7.05 -22.64 -31.78
C LEU A 378 -5.90 -21.63 -31.84
N THR A 379 -4.72 -22.04 -32.32
CA THR A 379 -3.61 -21.10 -32.55
C THR A 379 -3.96 -20.18 -33.71
N THR A 380 -4.36 -20.72 -34.87
CA THR A 380 -4.77 -19.91 -36.03
C THR A 380 -5.89 -18.91 -35.71
N LEU A 381 -6.88 -19.24 -34.86
CA LEU A 381 -7.86 -18.27 -34.39
C LEU A 381 -7.25 -17.17 -33.50
N TRP A 382 -6.31 -17.51 -32.61
CA TRP A 382 -5.61 -16.54 -31.75
C TRP A 382 -4.73 -15.59 -32.57
N ASP A 383 -4.01 -16.12 -33.55
CA ASP A 383 -3.10 -15.38 -34.42
C ASP A 383 -3.87 -14.51 -35.43
N ALA A 384 -5.04 -14.96 -35.89
CA ALA A 384 -6.02 -14.15 -36.61
C ALA A 384 -6.80 -13.16 -35.71
N ASN A 385 -6.42 -13.03 -34.43
CA ASN A 385 -7.00 -12.10 -33.46
C ASN A 385 -8.50 -12.35 -33.14
N ILE A 386 -8.99 -13.57 -33.37
CA ILE A 386 -10.37 -14.03 -33.12
C ILE A 386 -10.47 -14.52 -31.68
N SER A 387 -10.72 -13.59 -30.75
CA SER A 387 -10.87 -13.89 -29.33
C SER A 387 -12.02 -14.87 -29.03
N PRO A 388 -12.04 -15.53 -27.86
CA PRO A 388 -13.21 -16.28 -27.40
C PRO A 388 -14.50 -15.44 -27.35
N PHE A 389 -14.40 -14.12 -27.20
CA PHE A 389 -15.54 -13.20 -27.24
C PHE A 389 -15.99 -12.89 -28.67
N SER A 390 -15.10 -12.97 -29.68
CA SER A 390 -15.53 -12.98 -31.09
C SER A 390 -16.45 -14.15 -31.37
N LEU A 391 -16.16 -15.34 -30.85
CA LEU A 391 -17.05 -16.50 -30.98
C LEU A 391 -18.40 -16.27 -30.28
N VAL A 392 -18.41 -15.69 -29.07
CA VAL A 392 -19.65 -15.33 -28.36
C VAL A 392 -20.48 -14.32 -29.16
N ARG A 393 -19.86 -13.31 -29.77
CA ARG A 393 -20.53 -12.30 -30.62
C ARG A 393 -21.10 -12.91 -31.90
N LEU A 394 -20.28 -13.65 -32.65
CA LEU A 394 -20.66 -14.29 -33.93
C LEU A 394 -21.76 -15.36 -33.74
N SER A 395 -21.79 -16.04 -32.60
CA SER A 395 -22.82 -17.05 -32.30
C SER A 395 -24.23 -16.49 -32.04
N GLY A 396 -24.40 -15.17 -31.97
CA GLY A 396 -25.71 -14.50 -31.91
C GLY A 396 -26.62 -15.05 -30.80
N PRO A 397 -27.84 -15.54 -31.12
CA PRO A 397 -28.77 -16.11 -30.14
C PRO A 397 -28.25 -17.34 -29.36
N LEU A 398 -27.19 -18.01 -29.83
CA LEU A 398 -26.55 -19.11 -29.10
C LEU A 398 -25.49 -18.62 -28.10
N GLY A 399 -24.95 -17.41 -28.27
CA GLY A 399 -23.96 -16.78 -27.38
C GLY A 399 -24.28 -16.82 -25.87
N PRO A 400 -25.49 -16.43 -25.41
CA PRO A 400 -25.83 -16.53 -23.99
C PRO A 400 -25.80 -17.97 -23.49
N ARG A 401 -26.28 -18.91 -24.31
CA ARG A 401 -26.27 -20.34 -23.98
C ARG A 401 -24.85 -20.89 -23.89
N LEU A 402 -23.94 -20.50 -24.79
CA LEU A 402 -22.50 -20.82 -24.68
C LEU A 402 -21.90 -20.32 -23.36
N VAL A 403 -22.09 -19.03 -23.06
CA VAL A 403 -21.58 -18.40 -21.83
C VAL A 403 -22.19 -19.04 -20.58
N SER A 404 -23.47 -19.43 -20.63
CA SER A 404 -24.15 -20.10 -19.53
C SER A 404 -23.48 -21.42 -19.10
N GLY A 405 -22.87 -22.15 -20.04
CA GLY A 405 -22.14 -23.40 -19.78
C GLY A 405 -20.82 -23.21 -19.03
N TRP A 406 -20.24 -22.01 -19.06
CA TRP A 406 -19.08 -21.62 -18.24
C TRP A 406 -19.53 -21.02 -16.90
N THR A 407 -20.43 -20.04 -16.93
CA THR A 407 -20.86 -19.30 -15.72
C THR A 407 -21.51 -20.20 -14.67
N SER A 408 -22.35 -21.18 -15.06
CA SER A 408 -22.99 -22.06 -14.07
C SER A 408 -22.02 -23.01 -13.38
N ARG A 409 -20.85 -23.27 -13.97
CA ARG A 409 -19.75 -23.97 -13.29
C ARG A 409 -19.02 -22.98 -12.37
N ARG A 410 -18.69 -21.81 -12.89
CA ARG A 410 -17.92 -20.76 -12.19
C ARG A 410 -18.61 -20.27 -10.92
N PHE A 411 -19.90 -19.98 -11.01
CA PHE A 411 -20.72 -19.37 -9.95
C PHE A 411 -21.59 -20.39 -9.19
N SER A 412 -21.33 -21.70 -9.36
CA SER A 412 -22.08 -22.79 -8.69
C SER A 412 -22.05 -22.75 -7.17
N HIS A 413 -21.14 -21.97 -6.57
CA HIS A 413 -20.99 -21.79 -5.13
C HIS A 413 -21.71 -20.56 -4.57
N LEU A 414 -22.36 -19.75 -5.43
CA LEU A 414 -23.05 -18.52 -5.04
C LEU A 414 -24.57 -18.72 -4.95
N PRO A 415 -25.29 -17.86 -4.19
CA PRO A 415 -26.75 -17.80 -4.20
C PRO A 415 -27.30 -17.67 -5.64
N PRO A 416 -28.44 -18.30 -5.98
CA PRO A 416 -28.94 -18.33 -7.36
C PRO A 416 -29.10 -16.95 -8.03
N ASP A 417 -29.57 -15.94 -7.29
CA ASP A 417 -29.78 -14.59 -7.82
C ASP A 417 -28.46 -13.85 -8.08
N GLU A 418 -27.46 -14.04 -7.22
CA GLU A 418 -26.10 -13.52 -7.44
C GLU A 418 -25.44 -14.22 -8.64
N ALA A 419 -25.56 -15.54 -8.73
CA ALA A 419 -25.02 -16.34 -9.83
C ALA A 419 -25.66 -15.96 -11.17
N GLN A 420 -26.98 -15.70 -11.19
CA GLN A 420 -27.68 -15.21 -12.38
C GLN A 420 -27.27 -13.77 -12.73
N ALA A 421 -27.12 -12.87 -11.75
CA ALA A 421 -26.67 -11.50 -11.99
C ALA A 421 -25.25 -11.44 -12.56
N LEU A 422 -24.32 -12.23 -12.01
CA LEU A 422 -22.96 -12.36 -12.52
C LEU A 422 -22.91 -13.03 -13.89
N HIS A 423 -23.84 -13.96 -14.18
CA HIS A 423 -24.01 -14.51 -15.52
C HIS A 423 -24.50 -13.45 -16.52
N ASP A 424 -25.54 -12.68 -16.18
CA ASP A 424 -26.05 -11.58 -17.01
C ASP A 424 -24.95 -10.55 -17.28
N TYR A 425 -24.20 -10.16 -16.23
CA TYR A 425 -23.06 -9.25 -16.32
C TYR A 425 -21.95 -9.82 -17.22
N SER A 426 -21.50 -11.05 -16.97
CA SER A 426 -20.48 -11.73 -17.80
C SER A 426 -20.87 -11.71 -19.28
N TYR A 427 -22.11 -12.10 -19.60
CA TYR A 427 -22.56 -12.12 -21.00
C TYR A 427 -22.72 -10.71 -21.59
N SER A 428 -23.15 -9.72 -20.81
CA SER A 428 -23.18 -8.31 -21.23
C SER A 428 -21.77 -7.78 -21.58
N LEU A 429 -20.74 -8.20 -20.83
CA LEU A 429 -19.35 -7.80 -21.09
C LEU A 429 -18.80 -8.51 -22.34
N PHE A 430 -19.00 -9.83 -22.44
CA PHE A 430 -18.49 -10.63 -23.56
C PHE A 430 -19.14 -10.28 -24.91
N ARG A 431 -20.38 -9.77 -24.93
CA ARG A 431 -21.03 -9.34 -26.18
C ARG A 431 -20.55 -7.97 -26.70
N GLN A 432 -19.79 -7.19 -25.93
CA GLN A 432 -19.29 -5.88 -26.36
C GLN A 432 -18.22 -5.98 -27.45
N ARG A 433 -18.10 -4.93 -28.27
CA ARG A 433 -17.10 -4.79 -29.35
C ARG A 433 -15.67 -5.08 -28.87
N GLY A 434 -14.86 -5.67 -29.75
CA GLY A 434 -13.43 -5.85 -29.51
C GLY A 434 -12.65 -4.53 -29.43
N SER A 435 -11.66 -4.51 -28.54
CA SER A 435 -10.76 -3.36 -28.30
C SER A 435 -9.53 -3.86 -27.54
N GLY A 436 -9.56 -3.89 -26.21
CA GLY A 436 -8.43 -4.32 -25.38
C GLY A 436 -8.04 -5.79 -25.58
N GLU A 437 -8.97 -6.64 -26.03
CA GLU A 437 -8.67 -8.02 -26.45
C GLU A 437 -7.64 -8.10 -27.60
N TYR A 438 -7.60 -7.10 -28.50
CA TYR A 438 -6.69 -7.10 -29.65
C TYR A 438 -5.23 -6.79 -29.26
N ALA A 439 -5.02 -6.11 -28.12
CA ALA A 439 -3.70 -5.94 -27.53
C ALA A 439 -3.16 -7.25 -26.92
N LEU A 440 -4.05 -8.17 -26.50
CA LEU A 440 -3.64 -9.39 -25.80
C LEU A 440 -2.92 -10.39 -26.70
N ALA A 441 -3.19 -10.42 -28.00
CA ALA A 441 -2.44 -11.26 -28.93
C ALA A 441 -0.93 -10.92 -28.96
N TYR A 442 -0.56 -9.69 -28.59
CA TYR A 442 0.82 -9.22 -28.47
C TYR A 442 1.40 -9.36 -27.05
N ILE A 443 0.57 -9.47 -26.02
CA ILE A 443 1.00 -9.58 -24.61
C ILE A 443 1.07 -11.05 -24.17
N LEU A 444 0.11 -11.86 -24.62
CA LEU A 444 -0.07 -13.27 -24.29
C LEU A 444 -0.06 -14.15 -25.56
N ALA A 445 0.73 -15.21 -25.52
CA ALA A 445 0.68 -16.30 -26.48
C ALA A 445 -0.52 -17.24 -26.19
N PRO A 446 -0.90 -18.12 -27.15
CA PRO A 446 -1.94 -19.11 -26.94
C PRO A 446 -1.74 -19.92 -25.64
N GLY A 447 -2.76 -19.96 -24.78
CA GLY A 447 -2.68 -20.60 -23.46
C GLY A 447 -2.29 -19.66 -22.30
N ALA A 448 -2.28 -18.34 -22.52
CA ALA A 448 -2.08 -17.30 -21.50
C ALA A 448 -0.67 -17.24 -20.85
N PHE A 449 0.35 -17.75 -21.54
CA PHE A 449 1.74 -17.44 -21.25
C PHE A 449 2.10 -16.06 -21.81
N ALA A 450 2.85 -15.25 -21.07
CA ALA A 450 3.23 -13.93 -21.55
C ALA A 450 4.38 -13.98 -22.55
N ARG A 451 4.30 -13.16 -23.60
CA ARG A 451 5.39 -12.96 -24.56
C ARG A 451 6.59 -12.22 -23.92
N SER A 452 6.36 -11.50 -22.81
CA SER A 452 7.41 -10.95 -21.93
C SER A 452 7.21 -11.39 -20.46
N PRO A 453 7.69 -12.59 -20.08
CA PRO A 453 7.42 -13.20 -18.76
C PRO A 453 7.86 -12.33 -17.57
N LEU A 454 6.99 -12.18 -16.58
CA LEU A 454 7.26 -11.37 -15.39
C LEU A 454 8.41 -11.96 -14.55
N ILE A 455 8.66 -13.27 -14.57
CA ILE A 455 9.82 -13.88 -13.89
C ILE A 455 11.17 -13.35 -14.42
N ARG A 456 11.21 -12.72 -15.60
CA ARG A 456 12.39 -12.01 -16.13
C ARG A 456 12.50 -10.56 -15.64
N ARG A 457 11.43 -9.95 -15.13
CA ARG A 457 11.34 -8.50 -14.85
C ARG A 457 11.03 -8.13 -13.40
N ILE A 458 10.25 -8.94 -12.68
CA ILE A 458 9.63 -8.58 -11.38
C ILE A 458 10.65 -8.22 -10.28
N HIS A 459 11.86 -8.77 -10.33
CA HIS A 459 12.94 -8.47 -9.37
C HIS A 459 13.46 -7.02 -9.47
N GLY A 460 13.19 -6.32 -10.58
CA GLY A 460 13.50 -4.91 -10.74
C GLY A 460 12.47 -3.95 -10.12
N VAL A 461 11.31 -4.44 -9.65
CA VAL A 461 10.27 -3.60 -9.02
C VAL A 461 10.78 -3.04 -7.69
N GLY A 462 10.65 -1.72 -7.50
CA GLY A 462 11.12 -1.05 -6.30
C GLY A 462 12.64 -0.84 -6.29
N ARG A 463 13.29 -0.83 -7.45
CA ARG A 463 14.77 -0.74 -7.58
C ARG A 463 15.24 0.25 -8.65
N GLN A 464 14.32 0.99 -9.26
CA GLN A 464 14.59 1.98 -10.30
C GLN A 464 15.01 3.33 -9.70
N TYR A 465 15.46 4.25 -10.56
CA TYR A 465 15.58 5.67 -10.20
C TYR A 465 14.22 6.35 -10.29
N LEU A 466 13.98 7.34 -9.44
CA LEU A 466 12.77 8.14 -9.45
C LEU A 466 12.89 9.26 -10.49
N GLU A 467 11.88 9.41 -11.34
CA GLU A 467 11.81 10.44 -12.39
C GLU A 467 10.47 11.19 -12.31
N ASP A 468 10.46 12.46 -12.71
CA ASP A 468 9.36 13.40 -12.46
C ASP A 468 8.24 13.28 -13.52
N HIS A 469 7.48 12.18 -13.45
CA HIS A 469 6.43 11.82 -14.41
C HIS A 469 5.19 12.73 -14.30
N LYS A 470 5.27 13.94 -14.85
CA LYS A 470 4.15 14.91 -14.90
C LYS A 470 3.05 14.56 -15.90
N LYS A 471 3.29 13.60 -16.80
CA LYS A 471 2.36 13.09 -17.81
C LYS A 471 2.68 11.61 -18.11
N PRO A 472 1.74 10.82 -18.65
CA PRO A 472 2.07 9.54 -19.26
C PRO A 472 2.87 9.78 -20.53
N GLU A 473 4.11 9.31 -20.57
CA GLU A 473 5.00 9.44 -21.74
C GLU A 473 5.14 8.11 -22.51
N PRO A 474 5.17 8.15 -23.85
CA PRO A 474 5.47 6.99 -24.67
C PRO A 474 6.97 6.67 -24.62
N ASP A 475 7.32 5.39 -24.74
CA ASP A 475 8.65 4.84 -24.43
C ASP A 475 9.82 5.39 -25.28
N ALA A 476 9.53 6.19 -26.31
CA ALA A 476 10.50 6.87 -27.19
C ALA A 476 11.32 7.98 -26.49
N ALA A 477 10.98 8.40 -25.27
CA ALA A 477 11.77 9.37 -24.51
C ALA A 477 13.07 8.76 -23.92
N ALA A 478 13.11 7.44 -23.68
CA ALA A 478 14.15 6.79 -22.87
C ALA A 478 15.53 6.61 -23.55
N SER A 479 15.70 7.03 -24.81
CA SER A 479 16.92 6.77 -25.59
C SER A 479 17.94 7.94 -25.62
N THR A 480 17.71 9.02 -24.87
CA THR A 480 18.64 10.16 -24.78
C THR A 480 19.12 10.32 -23.35
N PRO A 481 20.42 10.13 -23.03
CA PRO A 481 20.93 10.37 -21.68
C PRO A 481 20.89 11.88 -21.38
N PRO A 482 20.15 12.35 -20.35
CA PRO A 482 20.20 13.76 -19.95
C PRO A 482 21.57 14.08 -19.36
N THR A 483 22.14 15.21 -19.78
CA THR A 483 23.39 15.77 -19.23
C THR A 483 23.26 16.18 -17.76
N ASP A 484 24.40 16.30 -17.09
CA ASP A 484 24.52 16.41 -15.62
C ASP A 484 23.48 17.32 -14.93
N SER A 485 22.73 16.71 -14.02
CA SER A 485 21.73 17.32 -13.15
C SER A 485 21.59 16.46 -11.88
N PRO A 486 21.16 17.02 -10.73
CA PRO A 486 21.60 16.53 -9.41
C PRO A 486 21.01 15.18 -8.98
N GLN A 487 21.84 14.41 -8.26
CA GLN A 487 21.57 13.17 -7.52
C GLN A 487 20.20 12.49 -7.78
N LYS A 488 20.14 11.56 -8.75
CA LYS A 488 18.96 10.71 -8.97
C LYS A 488 18.67 9.86 -7.73
N VAL A 489 17.59 10.16 -7.01
CA VAL A 489 17.10 9.35 -5.89
C VAL A 489 16.62 7.99 -6.42
N ARG A 490 16.93 6.92 -5.68
CA ARG A 490 16.57 5.55 -6.03
C ARG A 490 15.44 5.02 -5.15
N GLU A 491 14.55 4.22 -5.73
CA GLU A 491 13.51 3.52 -4.98
C GLU A 491 14.12 2.42 -4.09
N THR A 492 13.74 2.40 -2.81
CA THR A 492 14.32 1.56 -1.75
C THR A 492 13.44 0.34 -1.43
N GLY A 493 12.88 -0.28 -2.47
CA GLY A 493 12.10 -1.51 -2.38
C GLY A 493 10.61 -1.30 -2.10
N VAL A 494 9.77 -1.91 -2.92
CA VAL A 494 8.30 -1.93 -2.73
C VAL A 494 7.89 -3.26 -2.06
N PRO A 495 6.94 -3.27 -1.11
CA PRO A 495 6.38 -4.51 -0.57
C PRO A 495 5.51 -5.22 -1.61
N ILE A 496 5.76 -6.51 -1.87
CA ILE A 496 5.03 -7.30 -2.88
C ILE A 496 4.35 -8.52 -2.23
N VAL A 497 3.07 -8.73 -2.52
CA VAL A 497 2.30 -9.90 -2.09
C VAL A 497 1.79 -10.64 -3.30
N LEU A 498 2.08 -11.94 -3.41
CA LEU A 498 1.54 -12.82 -4.44
C LEU A 498 0.54 -13.80 -3.79
N MET A 499 -0.69 -13.82 -4.27
CA MET A 499 -1.79 -14.61 -3.73
C MET A 499 -2.28 -15.60 -4.79
N TYR A 500 -2.52 -16.86 -4.44
CA TYR A 500 -3.04 -17.88 -5.36
C TYR A 500 -4.13 -18.72 -4.68
N GLY A 501 -5.02 -19.33 -5.45
CA GLY A 501 -5.92 -20.36 -4.91
C GLY A 501 -5.21 -21.70 -4.74
N ASP A 502 -5.64 -22.52 -3.77
CA ASP A 502 -5.17 -23.91 -3.64
C ASP A 502 -5.62 -24.83 -4.79
N HIS A 503 -6.65 -24.43 -5.55
CA HIS A 503 -7.12 -25.05 -6.79
C HIS A 503 -6.92 -24.12 -8.01
N ASP A 504 -5.95 -23.19 -7.95
CA ASP A 504 -5.63 -22.33 -9.08
C ASP A 504 -4.98 -23.13 -10.23
N TRP A 505 -5.25 -22.70 -11.46
CA TRP A 505 -4.62 -23.22 -12.68
C TRP A 505 -3.36 -22.44 -13.05
N MET A 506 -3.13 -21.30 -12.38
CA MET A 506 -1.87 -20.56 -12.42
C MET A 506 -0.80 -21.22 -11.55
N ASP A 507 0.46 -21.02 -11.93
CA ASP A 507 1.57 -21.67 -11.24
C ASP A 507 2.00 -20.93 -9.95
N VAL A 508 1.59 -21.47 -8.81
CA VAL A 508 2.06 -21.07 -7.48
C VAL A 508 3.59 -21.23 -7.35
N GLY A 509 4.19 -22.18 -8.08
CA GLY A 509 5.65 -22.36 -8.15
C GLY A 509 6.36 -21.13 -8.70
N GLY A 510 5.84 -20.55 -9.79
CA GLY A 510 6.27 -19.26 -10.33
C GLY A 510 6.17 -18.10 -9.31
N GLY A 511 5.21 -18.16 -8.38
CA GLY A 511 5.13 -17.24 -7.25
C GLY A 511 6.31 -17.37 -6.29
N TYR A 512 6.65 -18.59 -5.89
CA TYR A 512 7.83 -18.86 -5.04
C TYR A 512 9.16 -18.53 -5.75
N ALA A 513 9.28 -18.84 -7.04
CA ALA A 513 10.44 -18.46 -7.85
C ALA A 513 10.58 -16.92 -7.99
N SER A 514 9.46 -16.19 -8.06
CA SER A 514 9.48 -14.72 -8.05
C SER A 514 9.95 -14.17 -6.70
N ARG A 515 9.50 -14.78 -5.58
CA ARG A 515 9.97 -14.45 -4.23
C ARG A 515 11.49 -14.63 -4.10
N GLU A 516 12.03 -15.72 -4.62
CA GLU A 516 13.47 -16.00 -4.58
C GLU A 516 14.29 -14.99 -5.38
N LYS A 517 13.84 -14.59 -6.58
CA LYS A 517 14.52 -13.51 -7.33
C LYS A 517 14.42 -12.14 -6.65
N LEU A 518 13.28 -11.83 -6.00
CA LEU A 518 13.07 -10.58 -5.29
C LEU A 518 13.97 -10.43 -4.05
N GLU A 519 14.09 -11.48 -3.22
CA GLU A 519 15.02 -11.46 -2.08
C GLU A 519 16.49 -11.49 -2.53
N ALA A 520 16.83 -12.17 -3.63
CA ALA A 520 18.19 -12.15 -4.18
C ALA A 520 18.61 -10.75 -4.67
N GLU A 521 17.75 -10.04 -5.42
CA GLU A 521 18.06 -8.68 -5.86
C GLU A 521 18.05 -7.68 -4.69
N LYS A 522 17.22 -7.90 -3.66
CA LYS A 522 17.26 -7.13 -2.40
C LYS A 522 18.60 -7.32 -1.66
N GLN A 523 19.10 -8.55 -1.52
CA GLN A 523 20.41 -8.81 -0.92
C GLN A 523 21.54 -8.12 -1.71
N LYS A 524 21.50 -8.20 -3.04
CA LYS A 524 22.43 -7.53 -3.96
C LYS A 524 22.35 -5.99 -3.87
N ALA A 525 21.16 -5.42 -3.69
CA ALA A 525 20.99 -4.00 -3.42
C ALA A 525 21.61 -3.61 -2.06
N LEU A 526 21.23 -4.29 -0.98
CA LEU A 526 21.69 -4.00 0.38
C LEU A 526 23.22 -4.16 0.56
N ALA A 527 23.85 -5.05 -0.19
CA ALA A 527 25.31 -5.23 -0.19
C ALA A 527 26.07 -4.01 -0.73
N ASN A 528 25.44 -3.20 -1.60
CA ASN A 528 26.03 -2.01 -2.22
C ASN A 528 25.39 -0.70 -1.72
N ALA A 529 24.43 -0.79 -0.79
CA ALA A 529 23.64 0.33 -0.30
C ALA A 529 24.39 1.18 0.74
N THR A 530 24.11 2.48 0.74
CA THR A 530 24.43 3.38 1.86
C THR A 530 23.60 3.03 3.11
N GLU A 531 24.03 3.45 4.30
CA GLU A 531 23.22 3.24 5.52
C GLU A 531 21.84 3.91 5.45
N ARG A 532 21.71 5.05 4.75
CA ARG A 532 20.41 5.68 4.48
C ARG A 532 19.51 4.77 3.66
N GLU A 533 20.01 4.16 2.58
CA GLU A 533 19.25 3.20 1.77
C GLU A 533 18.89 1.93 2.56
N LYS A 534 19.79 1.43 3.42
CA LYS A 534 19.51 0.28 4.31
C LYS A 534 18.43 0.58 5.35
N GLN A 535 18.39 1.80 5.89
CA GLN A 535 17.35 2.24 6.82
C GLN A 535 15.99 2.43 6.11
N MET A 536 16.01 3.01 4.91
CA MET A 536 14.82 3.25 4.09
C MET A 536 14.28 1.98 3.41
N GLU A 537 15.07 0.90 3.31
CA GLU A 537 14.67 -0.37 2.70
C GLU A 537 13.28 -0.81 3.18
N ASN A 538 12.37 -0.99 2.22
CA ASN A 538 10.98 -1.37 2.45
C ASN A 538 10.55 -2.57 1.58
N GLY A 539 11.46 -3.10 0.76
CA GLY A 539 11.24 -4.31 -0.03
C GLY A 539 11.03 -5.54 0.86
N SER A 540 9.97 -6.28 0.58
CA SER A 540 9.67 -7.56 1.23
C SER A 540 8.67 -8.32 0.36
N VAL A 541 8.89 -9.61 0.14
CA VAL A 541 8.01 -10.43 -0.69
C VAL A 541 7.33 -11.56 0.07
N LYS A 542 6.01 -11.64 -0.06
CA LYS A 542 5.14 -12.66 0.56
C LYS A 542 4.43 -13.47 -0.52
N VAL A 543 4.35 -14.79 -0.33
CA VAL A 543 3.50 -15.69 -1.13
C VAL A 543 2.46 -16.30 -0.21
N SER A 544 1.18 -16.19 -0.58
CA SER A 544 0.03 -16.66 0.22
C SER A 544 -0.87 -17.55 -0.64
N VAL A 545 -1.45 -18.59 -0.04
CA VAL A 545 -2.34 -19.54 -0.71
C VAL A 545 -3.71 -19.52 -0.03
N VAL A 546 -4.73 -19.13 -0.79
CA VAL A 546 -6.13 -19.02 -0.36
C VAL A 546 -6.76 -20.40 -0.38
N PRO A 547 -7.23 -20.94 0.76
CA PRO A 547 -7.82 -22.27 0.83
C PRO A 547 -9.20 -22.34 0.17
N LYS A 548 -9.51 -23.48 -0.44
CA LYS A 548 -10.76 -23.77 -1.18
C LYS A 548 -11.06 -22.82 -2.34
N ALA A 549 -10.04 -22.15 -2.90
CA ALA A 549 -10.21 -21.13 -3.92
C ALA A 549 -9.58 -21.52 -5.27
N GLY A 550 -10.22 -21.11 -6.36
CA GLY A 550 -9.65 -21.13 -7.69
C GLY A 550 -9.00 -19.78 -8.04
N HIS A 551 -8.91 -19.50 -9.33
CA HIS A 551 -8.22 -18.33 -9.90
C HIS A 551 -8.78 -16.97 -9.44
N HIS A 552 -10.09 -16.85 -9.26
CA HIS A 552 -10.69 -15.59 -8.79
C HIS A 552 -10.76 -15.66 -7.26
N VAL A 553 -9.60 -15.64 -6.61
CA VAL A 553 -9.46 -15.80 -5.15
C VAL A 553 -10.35 -14.85 -4.35
N TYR A 554 -10.58 -13.64 -4.87
CA TYR A 554 -11.44 -12.61 -4.30
C TYR A 554 -12.94 -12.92 -4.38
N LEU A 555 -13.36 -13.93 -5.15
CA LEU A 555 -14.75 -14.38 -5.30
C LEU A 555 -14.94 -15.78 -4.71
N ASP A 556 -14.10 -16.74 -5.11
CA ASP A 556 -14.18 -18.15 -4.67
C ASP A 556 -13.87 -18.30 -3.16
N GLY A 557 -12.96 -17.46 -2.64
CA GLY A 557 -12.50 -17.46 -1.25
C GLY A 557 -12.57 -16.06 -0.63
N TYR A 558 -13.62 -15.29 -0.99
CA TYR A 558 -13.72 -13.85 -0.74
C TYR A 558 -13.48 -13.43 0.72
N GLU A 559 -13.95 -14.22 1.70
CA GLU A 559 -13.79 -13.92 3.14
C GLU A 559 -12.31 -13.91 3.54
N TRP A 560 -11.60 -15.00 3.26
CA TRP A 560 -10.17 -15.13 3.53
C TRP A 560 -9.36 -14.09 2.76
N PHE A 561 -9.72 -13.85 1.50
CA PHE A 561 -9.11 -12.81 0.67
C PHE A 561 -9.24 -11.42 1.30
N ASN A 562 -10.45 -11.03 1.72
CA ASN A 562 -10.72 -9.74 2.35
C ASN A 562 -9.92 -9.58 3.66
N ASP A 563 -9.91 -10.60 4.52
CA ASP A 563 -9.11 -10.60 5.75
C ASP A 563 -7.62 -10.40 5.47
N GLU A 564 -7.08 -11.05 4.44
CA GLU A 564 -5.68 -10.91 4.07
C GLU A 564 -5.38 -9.51 3.51
N ILE A 565 -6.21 -8.95 2.62
CA ILE A 565 -6.05 -7.59 2.12
C ILE A 565 -6.12 -6.56 3.27
N LEU A 566 -7.02 -6.73 4.24
CA LEU A 566 -7.11 -5.85 5.42
C LEU A 566 -5.85 -5.89 6.31
N LYS A 567 -5.13 -7.02 6.38
CA LYS A 567 -3.82 -7.10 7.05
C LYS A 567 -2.76 -6.36 6.25
N GLU A 568 -2.76 -6.51 4.92
CA GLU A 568 -1.80 -5.85 4.03
C GLU A 568 -2.01 -4.32 3.96
N MET A 569 -3.24 -3.82 4.09
CA MET A 569 -3.53 -2.39 4.26
C MET A 569 -2.92 -1.85 5.58
N LYS A 570 -3.13 -2.55 6.70
CA LYS A 570 -2.54 -2.15 8.00
C LYS A 570 -1.00 -2.24 8.02
N ASP A 571 -0.40 -3.12 7.21
CA ASP A 571 1.05 -3.16 7.00
C ASP A 571 1.58 -1.91 6.27
N VAL A 572 0.78 -1.29 5.37
CA VAL A 572 1.14 -0.01 4.74
C VAL A 572 1.19 1.12 5.76
N GLU A 573 0.13 1.30 6.56
CA GLU A 573 0.08 2.32 7.63
C GLU A 573 1.28 2.19 8.58
N LYS A 574 1.60 0.97 9.00
CA LYS A 574 2.74 0.66 9.88
C LYS A 574 4.08 0.99 9.23
N ARG A 575 4.23 0.79 7.92
CA ARG A 575 5.45 1.13 7.16
C ARG A 575 5.60 2.61 6.92
N GLN A 576 4.52 3.33 6.63
CA GLN A 576 4.53 4.79 6.53
C GLN A 576 4.99 5.41 7.85
N LYS A 577 4.41 4.98 8.99
CA LYS A 577 4.81 5.40 10.34
C LYS A 577 6.23 4.99 10.74
N ARG A 578 6.82 3.98 10.08
CA ARG A 578 8.26 3.65 10.20
C ARG A 578 9.15 4.58 9.39
N LEU A 579 8.73 4.92 8.17
CA LEU A 579 9.55 5.62 7.17
C LEU A 579 9.49 7.15 7.29
N ALA A 580 8.43 7.72 7.85
CA ALA A 580 8.25 9.15 8.02
C ALA A 580 8.94 9.74 9.27
N GLY A 581 9.60 8.89 10.09
CA GLY A 581 9.77 9.20 11.51
C GLY A 581 8.42 9.17 12.23
N HIS A 582 8.38 9.58 13.50
CA HIS A 582 7.12 9.75 14.23
C HIS A 582 6.64 11.22 14.23
N GLY A 583 7.37 12.13 13.56
CA GLY A 583 7.03 13.56 13.48
C GLY A 583 7.03 14.28 14.82
N ARG A 584 7.67 13.70 15.86
CA ARG A 584 7.49 14.09 17.27
C ARG A 584 8.07 15.46 17.62
N LEU A 585 8.82 16.07 16.69
CA LEU A 585 9.41 17.41 16.80
C LEU A 585 9.05 18.29 15.59
N GLN A 586 7.98 17.96 14.85
CA GLN A 586 7.58 18.66 13.63
C GLN A 586 7.36 20.16 13.88
N GLY A 587 8.14 21.00 13.18
CA GLY A 587 8.06 22.46 13.33
C GLY A 587 8.64 23.01 14.65
N ARG A 588 9.42 22.19 15.38
CA ARG A 588 10.23 22.65 16.52
C ARG A 588 11.60 23.12 16.03
N VAL A 589 12.15 24.12 16.69
CA VAL A 589 13.51 24.63 16.50
C VAL A 589 14.37 24.15 17.66
N ALA A 590 15.45 23.44 17.35
CA ALA A 590 16.30 22.79 18.33
C ALA A 590 17.76 23.23 18.21
N ILE A 591 18.33 23.70 19.32
CA ILE A 591 19.77 23.97 19.44
C ILE A 591 20.45 22.74 20.05
N VAL A 592 21.56 22.28 19.47
CA VAL A 592 22.36 21.17 20.00
C VAL A 592 23.82 21.61 20.10
N THR A 593 24.39 21.62 21.32
CA THR A 593 25.82 21.97 21.52
C THR A 593 26.72 20.74 21.43
N GLY A 594 27.94 20.88 20.90
CA GLY A 594 28.82 19.73 20.60
C GLY A 594 28.32 18.90 19.41
N ALA A 595 27.64 19.54 18.44
CA ALA A 595 26.94 18.86 17.35
C ALA A 595 27.83 18.37 16.19
N ALA A 596 29.13 18.66 16.19
CA ALA A 596 30.01 18.32 15.07
C ALA A 596 30.32 16.82 14.97
N SER A 597 30.27 16.06 16.07
CA SER A 597 30.59 14.63 16.10
C SER A 597 29.85 13.85 17.19
N GLY A 598 29.95 12.53 17.17
CA GLY A 598 29.50 11.62 18.22
C GLY A 598 28.03 11.80 18.61
N LEU A 599 27.79 11.95 19.92
CA LEU A 599 26.44 12.03 20.48
C LEU A 599 25.65 13.26 20.00
N GLY A 600 26.28 14.44 19.93
CA GLY A 600 25.60 15.66 19.47
C GLY A 600 25.17 15.56 18.01
N ARG A 601 26.03 14.97 17.17
CA ARG A 601 25.72 14.67 15.76
C ARG A 601 24.56 13.69 15.61
N ALA A 602 24.50 12.65 16.44
CA ALA A 602 23.39 11.70 16.47
C ALA A 602 22.07 12.34 16.92
N ILE A 603 22.09 13.18 17.97
CA ILE A 603 20.92 13.96 18.41
C ILE A 603 20.45 14.89 17.31
N ALA A 604 21.35 15.63 16.65
CA ALA A 604 21.02 16.54 15.56
C ALA A 604 20.36 15.82 14.36
N PHE A 605 20.94 14.72 13.88
CA PHE A 605 20.32 13.90 12.83
C PHE A 605 18.95 13.38 13.25
N ARG A 606 18.82 12.87 14.49
CA ARG A 606 17.56 12.32 14.97
C ARG A 606 16.48 13.41 15.07
N TYR A 607 16.83 14.59 15.57
CA TYR A 607 15.88 15.70 15.69
C TYR A 607 15.36 16.15 14.32
N SER A 608 16.23 16.27 13.32
CA SER A 608 15.80 16.54 11.95
C SER A 608 14.91 15.43 11.38
N SER A 609 15.21 14.16 11.65
CA SER A 609 14.39 13.01 11.20
C SER A 609 13.00 12.92 11.87
N GLU A 610 12.76 13.69 12.93
CA GLU A 610 11.47 13.81 13.62
C GLU A 610 10.79 15.17 13.34
N GLY A 611 11.28 15.93 12.35
CA GLY A 611 10.64 17.14 11.81
C GLY A 611 11.14 18.48 12.36
N ALA A 612 12.24 18.50 13.13
CA ALA A 612 12.80 19.74 13.68
C ALA A 612 13.77 20.46 12.72
N ALA A 613 13.82 21.79 12.84
CA ALA A 613 14.95 22.60 12.35
C ALA A 613 16.07 22.61 13.42
N VAL A 614 17.33 22.43 13.00
CA VAL A 614 18.44 22.12 13.93
C VAL A 614 19.62 23.09 13.80
N ILE A 615 19.90 23.82 14.89
CA ILE A 615 21.10 24.64 15.01
C ILE A 615 22.22 23.76 15.59
N CYS A 616 23.19 23.44 14.75
CA CYS A 616 24.38 22.68 15.12
C CYS A 616 25.42 23.63 15.73
N ALA A 617 25.54 23.65 17.06
CA ALA A 617 26.52 24.48 17.76
C ALA A 617 27.75 23.68 18.17
N ASP A 618 28.95 24.18 17.85
CA ASP A 618 30.22 23.58 18.24
C ASP A 618 31.34 24.62 18.09
N ILE A 619 32.52 24.39 18.68
CA ILE A 619 33.72 25.20 18.42
C ILE A 619 34.34 24.89 17.04
N ARG A 620 33.86 23.86 16.35
CA ARG A 620 34.35 23.42 15.03
C ARG A 620 33.21 22.95 14.14
N GLU A 621 33.21 23.37 12.90
CA GLU A 621 32.23 22.95 11.89
C GLU A 621 32.41 21.48 11.45
N THR A 622 33.64 20.96 11.55
CA THR A 622 34.05 19.64 11.07
C THR A 622 34.51 18.72 12.20
N THR A 623 34.35 17.42 11.98
CA THR A 623 34.74 16.35 12.91
C THR A 623 36.24 16.37 13.22
N LYS A 624 36.61 16.12 14.49
CA LYS A 624 38.01 15.97 14.90
C LYS A 624 38.67 14.75 14.23
N TYR A 625 39.96 14.85 13.88
CA TYR A 625 40.78 13.72 13.45
C TYR A 625 40.67 12.52 14.42
N GLY A 626 40.52 11.31 13.86
CA GLY A 626 40.18 10.09 14.60
C GLY A 626 38.69 9.75 14.59
N ALA A 627 37.85 10.60 13.97
CA ALA A 627 36.52 10.27 13.48
C ALA A 627 36.53 9.07 12.50
N SER A 628 35.45 8.29 12.46
CA SER A 628 35.26 7.21 11.48
C SER A 628 35.04 7.76 10.05
N GLU A 629 35.16 6.92 9.02
CA GLU A 629 34.87 7.33 7.63
C GLU A 629 33.43 7.83 7.43
N GLU A 630 32.48 7.34 8.22
CA GLU A 630 31.12 7.87 8.20
C GLU A 630 30.99 9.21 8.93
N GLU A 631 31.81 9.45 9.96
CA GLU A 631 31.87 10.77 10.58
C GLU A 631 32.49 11.81 9.65
N THR A 632 33.59 11.51 8.96
CA THR A 632 34.30 12.47 8.09
C THR A 632 33.57 12.84 6.80
N ARG A 633 32.51 12.11 6.41
CA ARG A 633 31.66 12.39 5.25
C ARG A 633 30.79 13.64 5.44
N GLY A 634 31.37 14.83 5.43
CA GLY A 634 30.66 16.12 5.48
C GLY A 634 30.24 16.56 6.89
N THR A 635 29.87 17.84 7.02
CA THR A 635 29.44 18.42 8.30
C THR A 635 28.09 17.85 8.76
N THR A 636 27.74 18.03 10.02
CA THR A 636 26.41 17.63 10.53
C THR A 636 25.27 18.39 9.84
N HIS A 637 25.45 19.68 9.57
CA HIS A 637 24.39 20.53 9.03
C HIS A 637 24.19 20.33 7.52
N ASP A 638 25.28 20.19 6.74
CA ASP A 638 25.20 19.83 5.32
C ASP A 638 24.43 18.52 5.13
N ARG A 639 24.80 17.47 5.88
CA ARG A 639 24.12 16.16 5.83
C ARG A 639 22.64 16.20 6.21
N ILE A 640 22.22 17.15 7.05
CA ILE A 640 20.80 17.37 7.36
C ILE A 640 20.09 18.03 6.18
N ASN A 641 20.72 19.02 5.55
CA ASN A 641 20.16 19.71 4.38
C ASN A 641 20.11 18.76 3.17
N GLU A 642 21.14 17.95 2.93
CA GLU A 642 21.17 16.81 1.98
C GLU A 642 20.12 15.73 2.31
N ALA A 643 19.70 15.63 3.58
CA ALA A 643 18.61 14.74 3.98
C ALA A 643 17.23 15.29 3.61
N GLY A 644 17.10 16.58 3.29
CA GLY A 644 15.83 17.30 3.13
C GLY A 644 15.31 17.94 4.42
N GLY A 645 16.12 17.94 5.49
CA GLY A 645 15.87 18.68 6.71
C GLY A 645 16.31 20.15 6.61
N GLN A 646 16.31 20.84 7.75
CA GLN A 646 16.81 22.21 7.86
C GLN A 646 17.83 22.28 9.00
N ALA A 647 19.07 22.63 8.69
CA ALA A 647 20.11 22.88 9.69
C ALA A 647 21.11 23.96 9.29
N VAL A 648 21.69 24.59 10.31
CA VAL A 648 22.74 25.61 10.19
C VAL A 648 23.82 25.37 11.25
N PHE A 649 25.08 25.65 10.92
CA PHE A 649 26.17 25.65 11.91
C PHE A 649 26.33 27.04 12.56
N VAL A 650 26.59 27.05 13.87
CA VAL A 650 26.94 28.27 14.62
C VAL A 650 28.15 28.00 15.50
N SER A 651 29.28 28.62 15.16
CA SER A 651 30.51 28.52 15.94
C SER A 651 30.30 29.05 17.35
N THR A 652 30.42 28.16 18.35
CA THR A 652 30.05 28.44 19.75
C THR A 652 31.08 27.86 20.72
N ASP A 653 31.72 28.73 21.50
CA ASP A 653 32.43 28.31 22.72
C ASP A 653 31.47 28.38 23.91
N VAL A 654 31.08 27.21 24.44
CA VAL A 654 30.15 27.12 25.57
C VAL A 654 30.69 27.70 26.87
N THR A 655 32.00 27.97 26.98
CA THR A 655 32.59 28.65 28.14
C THR A 655 32.43 30.18 28.09
N ASN A 656 32.08 30.74 26.93
CA ASN A 656 31.93 32.18 26.72
C ASN A 656 30.44 32.59 26.77
N PRO A 657 29.99 33.35 27.79
CA PRO A 657 28.59 33.77 27.91
C PRO A 657 28.04 34.48 26.67
N VAL A 658 28.83 35.34 26.04
CA VAL A 658 28.44 36.09 24.84
C VAL A 658 28.28 35.14 23.64
N SER A 659 29.11 34.10 23.54
CA SER A 659 28.99 33.11 22.47
C SER A 659 27.70 32.29 22.58
N VAL A 660 27.27 31.96 23.81
CA VAL A 660 26.04 31.21 24.06
C VAL A 660 24.79 32.09 23.94
N GLU A 661 24.88 33.37 24.32
CA GLU A 661 23.80 34.35 24.10
C GLU A 661 23.58 34.58 22.59
N ASN A 662 24.66 34.82 21.83
CA ASN A 662 24.62 34.93 20.36
C ASN A 662 24.06 33.68 19.68
N LEU A 663 24.36 32.47 20.19
CA LEU A 663 23.83 31.22 19.64
C LEU A 663 22.29 31.17 19.71
N VAL A 664 21.72 31.58 20.84
CA VAL A 664 20.26 31.66 21.02
C VAL A 664 19.68 32.73 20.11
N GLU A 665 20.33 33.89 19.97
CA GLU A 665 19.90 34.96 19.06
C GLU A 665 19.88 34.51 17.59
N ARG A 666 20.91 33.81 17.09
CA ARG A 666 20.92 33.30 15.70
C ARG A 666 19.87 32.23 15.42
N ALA A 667 19.46 31.44 16.41
CA ALA A 667 18.34 30.52 16.27
C ALA A 667 17.00 31.27 16.11
N VAL A 668 16.81 32.35 16.89
CA VAL A 668 15.62 33.21 16.80
C VAL A 668 15.60 34.02 15.50
N GLU A 669 16.73 34.53 15.03
CA GLU A 669 16.82 35.19 13.72
C GLU A 669 16.54 34.24 12.54
N GLY A 670 17.10 33.02 12.58
CA GLY A 670 16.99 32.06 11.48
C GLY A 670 15.65 31.33 11.41
N PHE A 671 15.01 31.07 12.55
CA PHE A 671 13.82 30.21 12.64
C PHE A 671 12.71 30.77 13.56
N GLY A 672 12.84 32.02 14.03
CA GLY A 672 11.82 32.74 14.80
C GLY A 672 11.74 32.41 16.31
N LYS A 673 12.26 31.27 16.75
CA LYS A 673 12.10 30.75 18.13
C LYS A 673 13.17 29.72 18.49
N VAL A 674 13.17 29.30 19.76
CA VAL A 674 13.85 28.11 20.28
C VAL A 674 12.83 27.30 21.08
N ASP A 675 12.48 26.09 20.62
CA ASP A 675 11.61 25.16 21.35
C ASP A 675 12.42 24.16 22.17
N VAL A 676 13.63 23.79 21.72
CA VAL A 676 14.47 22.77 22.37
C VAL A 676 15.91 23.25 22.49
N PHE A 677 16.55 23.03 23.64
CA PHE A 677 17.99 23.28 23.83
C PHE A 677 18.67 22.06 24.45
N VAL A 678 19.66 21.49 23.75
CA VAL A 678 20.43 20.33 24.22
C VAL A 678 21.84 20.74 24.60
N ASN A 679 22.12 20.77 25.90
CA ASN A 679 23.45 20.94 26.45
C ASN A 679 24.22 19.60 26.38
N ASN A 680 24.90 19.36 25.25
CA ASN A 680 25.66 18.13 24.99
C ASN A 680 27.19 18.35 24.94
N ALA A 681 27.68 19.57 24.68
CA ALA A 681 29.11 19.87 24.66
C ALA A 681 29.80 19.45 25.98
N VAL A 682 30.90 18.70 25.88
CA VAL A 682 31.54 18.03 27.01
C VAL A 682 33.02 17.71 26.72
N VAL A 683 33.87 17.73 27.74
CA VAL A 683 35.21 17.10 27.72
C VAL A 683 35.35 16.08 28.84
N ALA A 684 36.29 15.16 28.67
CA ALA A 684 36.70 14.16 29.67
C ALA A 684 38.24 14.10 29.68
N LEU A 685 38.88 15.14 30.20
CA LEU A 685 40.33 15.36 30.14
C LEU A 685 41.08 14.24 30.86
N GLU A 686 40.57 13.83 32.03
CA GLU A 686 41.09 12.69 32.81
C GLU A 686 41.14 11.38 31.99
N SER A 687 40.26 11.19 30.99
CA SER A 687 40.30 9.98 30.15
C SER A 687 41.57 9.86 29.30
N THR A 688 42.28 10.96 29.06
CA THR A 688 43.55 10.99 28.30
C THR A 688 44.80 10.90 29.18
N ASN A 689 44.69 11.20 30.48
CA ASN A 689 45.75 11.07 31.47
C ASN A 689 45.11 10.76 32.85
N PRO A 690 44.68 9.50 33.09
CA PRO A 690 43.88 9.16 34.26
C PRO A 690 44.76 9.05 35.52
N GLN A 691 44.74 10.09 36.34
CA GLN A 691 45.51 10.19 37.59
C GLN A 691 44.58 10.19 38.83
N PRO A 692 45.06 9.76 40.01
CA PRO A 692 44.29 9.86 41.24
C PRO A 692 44.15 11.31 41.72
N VAL A 693 43.15 11.58 42.58
CA VAL A 693 42.76 12.94 42.98
C VAL A 693 43.88 13.80 43.59
N TRP A 694 44.89 13.20 44.21
CA TRP A 694 46.02 13.91 44.83
C TRP A 694 47.14 14.27 43.85
N ASP A 695 47.17 13.67 42.65
CA ASP A 695 48.13 13.98 41.57
C ASP A 695 47.50 14.87 40.47
N MET A 696 46.17 15.03 40.48
CA MET A 696 45.40 15.78 39.46
C MET A 696 45.74 17.28 39.45
N PRO A 697 46.16 17.86 38.31
CA PRO A 697 46.40 19.30 38.18
C PRO A 697 45.13 20.14 38.32
N LEU A 698 45.22 21.27 39.02
CA LEU A 698 44.09 22.18 39.24
C LEU A 698 43.53 22.73 37.92
N GLU A 699 44.40 23.00 36.95
CA GLU A 699 44.05 23.53 35.64
C GLU A 699 43.23 22.53 34.80
N MET A 700 43.36 21.23 35.08
CA MET A 700 42.52 20.19 34.46
C MET A 700 41.10 20.23 35.04
N TRP A 701 40.99 20.30 36.37
CA TRP A 701 39.72 20.44 37.09
C TRP A 701 38.99 21.72 36.68
N GLU A 702 39.64 22.88 36.71
CA GLU A 702 39.03 24.17 36.38
C GLU A 702 38.51 24.19 34.93
N LYS A 703 39.32 23.70 33.99
CA LYS A 703 38.94 23.68 32.56
C LYS A 703 37.78 22.73 32.28
N GLU A 704 37.77 21.56 32.90
CA GLU A 704 36.68 20.60 32.72
C GLU A 704 35.39 21.06 33.40
N GLN A 705 35.47 21.63 34.61
CA GLN A 705 34.32 22.24 35.28
C GLN A 705 33.75 23.41 34.49
N MET A 706 34.59 24.26 33.89
CA MET A 706 34.14 25.37 33.06
C MET A 706 33.35 24.90 31.83
N ILE A 707 33.80 23.84 31.15
CA ILE A 707 33.11 23.29 29.98
C ILE A 707 31.85 22.51 30.41
N ASN A 708 32.01 21.55 31.31
CA ASN A 708 30.98 20.55 31.63
C ASN A 708 29.89 21.06 32.59
N SER A 709 30.19 22.06 33.42
CA SER A 709 29.25 22.62 34.41
C SER A 709 28.84 24.05 34.04
N THR A 710 29.78 24.97 33.85
CA THR A 710 29.45 26.38 33.53
C THR A 710 28.79 26.51 32.15
N GLY A 711 29.24 25.74 31.14
CA GLY A 711 28.61 25.73 29.82
C GLY A 711 27.14 25.27 29.85
N VAL A 712 26.82 24.26 30.66
CA VAL A 712 25.43 23.77 30.84
C VAL A 712 24.56 24.80 31.55
N PHE A 713 25.11 25.50 32.54
CA PHE A 713 24.45 26.64 33.18
C PHE A 713 24.16 27.76 32.18
N LEU A 714 25.15 28.17 31.37
CA LEU A 714 24.98 29.25 30.39
C LEU A 714 23.94 28.89 29.32
N GLY A 715 24.00 27.69 28.74
CA GLY A 715 23.00 27.23 27.76
C GLY A 715 21.59 27.18 28.34
N THR A 716 21.43 26.61 29.53
CA THR A 716 20.13 26.56 30.24
C THR A 716 19.59 27.96 30.53
N LYS A 717 20.43 28.87 31.07
CA LYS A 717 20.07 30.26 31.38
C LYS A 717 19.57 31.02 30.15
N TYR A 718 20.31 30.96 29.04
CA TYR A 718 19.96 31.73 27.85
C TYR A 718 18.78 31.12 27.08
N ALA A 719 18.67 29.79 27.04
CA ALA A 719 17.50 29.10 26.49
C ALA A 719 16.22 29.45 27.26
N ALA A 720 16.21 29.30 28.59
CA ALA A 720 15.04 29.60 29.42
C ALA A 720 14.63 31.08 29.29
N ARG A 721 15.59 32.02 29.36
CA ARG A 721 15.33 33.46 29.18
C ARG A 721 14.70 33.78 27.82
N GLN A 722 14.97 32.99 26.78
CA GLN A 722 14.38 33.16 25.46
C GLN A 722 13.01 32.48 25.33
N MET A 723 12.86 31.25 25.82
CA MET A 723 11.57 30.54 25.87
C MET A 723 10.50 31.36 26.63
N MET A 724 10.88 32.01 27.73
CA MET A 724 10.00 32.94 28.48
C MET A 724 9.54 34.17 27.67
N ARG A 725 10.26 34.57 26.62
CA ARG A 725 9.95 35.75 25.78
C ARG A 725 9.11 35.43 24.55
N GLN A 726 9.00 34.16 24.19
CA GLN A 726 8.21 33.68 23.05
C GLN A 726 6.72 33.64 23.40
N ASP A 727 5.86 33.39 22.42
CA ASP A 727 4.50 32.95 22.68
C ASP A 727 4.47 31.46 23.13
N VAL A 728 3.36 31.04 23.73
CA VAL A 728 3.15 29.65 24.17
C VAL A 728 3.05 28.72 22.96
N ALA A 729 3.75 27.58 23.02
CA ALA A 729 3.84 26.62 21.93
C ALA A 729 2.70 25.58 22.01
N GLY A 730 1.52 25.94 21.51
CA GLY A 730 0.38 25.02 21.36
C GLY A 730 -0.65 25.08 22.50
N PRO A 731 -1.59 24.11 22.56
CA PRO A 731 -2.77 24.18 23.43
C PRO A 731 -2.48 23.95 24.92
N ASN A 732 -1.24 23.59 25.27
CA ASN A 732 -0.89 22.97 26.54
C ASN A 732 -0.34 23.93 27.60
N GLY A 733 0.12 25.13 27.22
CA GLY A 733 0.77 26.09 28.12
C GLY A 733 2.31 26.09 28.04
N ASP A 734 2.89 25.06 27.44
CA ASP A 734 4.34 24.83 27.41
C ASP A 734 5.09 25.74 26.42
N ARG A 735 6.38 25.98 26.70
CA ARG A 735 7.22 26.95 25.97
C ARG A 735 8.55 26.38 25.48
N GLY A 736 9.02 25.27 26.04
CA GLY A 736 10.24 24.63 25.57
C GLY A 736 10.80 23.53 26.47
N TRP A 737 11.79 22.81 25.93
CA TRP A 737 12.43 21.66 26.57
C TRP A 737 13.95 21.82 26.57
N ILE A 738 14.56 21.82 27.75
CA ILE A 738 16.00 21.89 27.96
C ILE A 738 16.50 20.52 28.42
N ILE A 739 17.46 19.95 27.69
CA ILE A 739 18.00 18.62 27.92
C ILE A 739 19.50 18.70 28.19
N ASN A 740 19.89 18.31 29.39
CA ASN A 740 21.27 18.38 29.86
C ASN A 740 21.90 16.99 29.85
N ILE A 741 22.92 16.78 29.00
CA ILE A 741 23.61 15.49 28.90
C ILE A 741 24.59 15.35 30.07
N ALA A 742 24.20 14.55 31.06
CA ALA A 742 25.01 14.16 32.20
C ALA A 742 25.93 12.98 31.82
N SER A 743 25.95 11.92 32.64
CA SER A 743 26.60 10.63 32.40
C SER A 743 26.16 9.67 33.50
N ILE A 744 26.29 8.34 33.29
CA ILE A 744 26.34 7.39 34.42
C ILE A 744 27.35 7.82 35.50
N LEU A 745 28.47 8.46 35.11
CA LEU A 745 29.49 8.94 36.03
C LEU A 745 29.08 10.17 36.86
N GLY A 746 27.93 10.78 36.56
CA GLY A 746 27.31 11.76 37.46
C GLY A 746 26.50 11.12 38.59
N HIS A 747 26.18 9.82 38.48
CA HIS A 747 25.40 9.07 39.46
C HIS A 747 26.24 8.06 40.25
N VAL A 748 27.30 7.52 39.66
CA VAL A 748 28.26 6.61 40.32
C VAL A 748 29.71 7.03 40.06
N GLY A 749 30.58 6.83 41.03
CA GLY A 749 32.01 7.14 40.88
C GLY A 749 32.78 6.11 40.05
N THR A 750 33.92 6.52 39.51
CA THR A 750 34.97 5.62 39.01
C THR A 750 36.35 6.19 39.31
N ASN A 751 37.35 5.33 39.47
CA ASN A 751 38.73 5.74 39.75
C ASN A 751 39.27 6.63 38.63
N ASN A 752 40.09 7.62 39.00
CA ASN A 752 40.85 8.50 38.11
C ASN A 752 39.97 9.26 37.09
N MET A 753 38.76 9.64 37.52
CA MET A 753 37.78 10.47 36.79
C MET A 753 37.05 11.41 37.78
N THR A 754 37.76 11.95 38.77
CA THR A 754 37.18 12.69 39.90
C THR A 754 36.59 14.03 39.48
N SER A 755 37.28 14.76 38.60
CA SER A 755 36.75 15.99 37.99
C SER A 755 35.50 15.69 37.16
N TYR A 756 35.56 14.67 36.31
CA TYR A 756 34.46 14.34 35.41
C TYR A 756 33.22 13.90 36.17
N CYS A 757 33.37 13.06 37.19
CA CYS A 757 32.26 12.63 38.04
C CYS A 757 31.64 13.83 38.79
N ALA A 758 32.44 14.73 39.34
CA ALA A 758 31.96 15.95 39.99
C ALA A 758 31.17 16.83 39.00
N SER A 759 31.68 17.03 37.78
CA SER A 759 31.01 17.82 36.75
C SER A 759 29.65 17.25 36.36
N LYS A 760 29.56 15.93 36.15
CA LYS A 760 28.31 15.29 35.74
C LYS A 760 27.32 15.13 36.91
N GLY A 761 27.79 15.01 38.15
CA GLY A 761 26.94 15.09 39.34
C GLY A 761 26.34 16.48 39.54
N ALA A 762 27.13 17.54 39.30
CA ALA A 762 26.66 18.92 39.31
C ALA A 762 25.56 19.15 38.25
N VAL A 763 25.75 18.69 37.02
CA VAL A 763 24.74 18.78 35.94
C VAL A 763 23.40 18.13 36.33
N ILE A 764 23.42 16.95 36.97
CA ILE A 764 22.18 16.26 37.40
C ILE A 764 21.42 17.11 38.43
N ASN A 765 22.11 17.60 39.47
CA ASN A 765 21.43 18.32 40.54
C ASN A 765 21.07 19.77 40.16
N PHE A 766 21.87 20.41 39.29
CA PHE A 766 21.52 21.67 38.64
C PHE A 766 20.23 21.55 37.81
N SER A 767 20.09 20.47 37.03
CA SER A 767 18.89 20.25 36.20
C SER A 767 17.62 20.11 37.04
N ARG A 768 17.71 19.55 38.26
CA ARG A 768 16.58 19.51 39.21
C ARG A 768 16.19 20.88 39.75
N ALA A 769 17.17 21.73 40.09
CA ALA A 769 16.90 23.08 40.57
C ALA A 769 16.30 23.95 39.44
N ALA A 770 16.96 23.97 38.28
CA ALA A 770 16.48 24.70 37.10
C ALA A 770 15.09 24.25 36.64
N ALA A 771 14.72 22.96 36.81
CA ALA A 771 13.37 22.48 36.54
C ALA A 771 12.30 23.10 37.44
N LEU A 772 12.61 23.43 38.68
CA LEU A 772 11.70 24.12 39.60
C LEU A 772 11.57 25.60 39.21
N ASP A 773 12.71 26.26 38.95
CA ASP A 773 12.76 27.66 38.49
C ASP A 773 12.01 27.88 37.16
N CYS A 774 11.96 26.85 36.31
CA CYS A 774 11.34 26.89 34.98
C CYS A 774 9.88 26.42 34.95
N ALA A 775 9.38 25.75 36.00
CA ALA A 775 8.08 25.06 35.98
C ALA A 775 6.89 26.02 35.82
N GLU A 776 6.88 27.16 36.51
CA GLU A 776 5.80 28.16 36.40
C GLU A 776 5.75 28.88 35.03
N HIS A 777 6.75 28.64 34.18
CA HIS A 777 6.83 29.17 32.83
C HIS A 777 6.56 28.11 31.75
N GLY A 778 6.20 26.87 32.11
CA GLY A 778 5.98 25.80 31.13
C GLY A 778 7.26 25.39 30.39
N ILE A 779 8.42 25.48 31.06
CA ILE A 779 9.72 25.11 30.50
C ILE A 779 10.22 23.85 31.22
N HIS A 780 10.40 22.77 30.48
CA HIS A 780 10.86 21.49 31.02
C HIS A 780 12.38 21.47 31.06
N VAL A 781 12.98 21.08 32.20
CA VAL A 781 14.43 20.90 32.31
C VAL A 781 14.73 19.48 32.78
N ASN A 782 15.36 18.68 31.93
CA ASN A 782 15.62 17.27 32.19
C ASN A 782 17.09 16.92 31.95
N SER A 783 17.56 15.84 32.57
CA SER A 783 18.93 15.34 32.37
C SER A 783 18.93 13.89 31.89
N VAL A 784 19.83 13.58 30.96
CA VAL A 784 20.05 12.22 30.44
C VAL A 784 21.38 11.70 30.95
N GLY A 785 21.43 10.45 31.39
CA GLY A 785 22.66 9.77 31.82
C GLY A 785 23.09 8.67 30.84
N PRO A 786 23.89 8.97 29.80
CA PRO A 786 24.42 7.95 28.91
C PRO A 786 25.34 6.96 29.62
N GLY A 787 25.22 5.68 29.27
CA GLY A 787 26.26 4.67 29.47
C GLY A 787 27.43 4.83 28.49
N TYR A 788 28.34 3.84 28.43
CA TYR A 788 29.40 3.84 27.42
C TYR A 788 28.81 3.47 26.05
N THR A 789 28.94 4.37 25.07
CA THR A 789 28.51 4.16 23.68
C THR A 789 29.70 3.91 22.75
N THR A 790 29.46 3.31 21.58
CA THR A 790 30.45 3.24 20.50
C THR A 790 30.47 4.57 19.73
N SER A 791 31.59 5.28 19.82
CA SER A 791 31.86 6.56 19.14
C SER A 791 33.36 6.69 18.90
N SER A 792 33.79 7.53 17.97
CA SER A 792 35.22 7.81 17.74
C SER A 792 35.97 8.25 19.01
N GLN A 793 35.33 9.07 19.85
CA GLN A 793 35.91 9.51 21.13
C GLN A 793 36.17 8.34 22.10
N THR A 794 35.29 7.33 22.10
CA THR A 794 35.44 6.14 22.96
C THR A 794 36.36 5.09 22.33
N GLU A 795 36.40 4.93 21.00
CA GLU A 795 37.34 4.02 20.33
C GLU A 795 38.80 4.47 20.53
N LEU A 796 39.08 5.76 20.39
CA LEU A 796 40.40 6.35 20.68
C LEU A 796 40.83 6.17 22.15
N ALA A 797 39.87 6.15 23.10
CA ALA A 797 40.15 6.03 24.53
C ALA A 797 40.25 4.56 25.02
N PHE A 798 39.69 3.60 24.27
CA PHE A 798 39.50 2.22 24.72
C PHE A 798 40.20 1.16 23.83
N GLY A 799 41.18 1.55 23.01
CA GLY A 799 41.83 0.72 21.98
C GLY A 799 42.59 -0.56 22.41
N ASP A 800 42.42 -1.06 23.63
CA ASP A 800 42.76 -2.44 24.02
C ASP A 800 41.47 -3.26 24.06
N GLU A 801 41.44 -4.39 23.32
CA GLU A 801 40.28 -5.28 23.29
C GLU A 801 39.89 -5.82 24.67
N LYS A 802 40.83 -6.02 25.61
CA LYS A 802 40.50 -6.34 27.00
C LYS A 802 39.71 -5.22 27.67
N ARG A 803 40.10 -3.96 27.46
CA ARG A 803 39.40 -2.79 28.01
C ARG A 803 38.00 -2.64 27.40
N ARG A 804 37.88 -2.86 26.08
CA ARG A 804 36.58 -2.90 25.38
C ARG A 804 35.66 -3.99 25.96
N ALA A 805 36.15 -5.22 26.13
CA ALA A 805 35.39 -6.33 26.70
C ALA A 805 34.98 -6.09 28.16
N GLN A 806 35.86 -5.49 28.98
CA GLN A 806 35.54 -5.10 30.36
C GLN A 806 34.43 -4.04 30.42
N LEU A 807 34.41 -3.08 29.50
CA LEU A 807 33.36 -2.05 29.44
C LEU A 807 32.03 -2.64 28.95
N GLN A 808 32.05 -3.49 27.92
CA GLN A 808 30.88 -4.26 27.48
C GLN A 808 30.28 -5.08 28.63
N GLY A 809 31.12 -5.75 29.43
CA GLY A 809 30.69 -6.54 30.59
C GLY A 809 30.04 -5.74 31.73
N LYS A 810 30.09 -4.39 31.72
CA LYS A 810 29.36 -3.54 32.68
C LYS A 810 27.95 -3.17 32.23
N HIS A 811 27.53 -3.57 31.03
CA HIS A 811 26.23 -3.24 30.44
C HIS A 811 25.41 -4.51 30.14
N PRO A 812 24.60 -5.02 31.09
CA PRO A 812 23.78 -6.21 30.92
C PRO A 812 22.90 -6.20 29.66
N PHE A 813 22.44 -5.03 29.21
CA PHE A 813 21.61 -4.89 28.01
C PHE A 813 22.42 -4.91 26.70
N ARG A 814 23.19 -5.99 26.50
CA ARG A 814 23.94 -6.34 25.26
C ARG A 814 25.23 -5.55 25.00
N GLY A 815 25.85 -4.95 26.02
CA GLY A 815 27.14 -4.27 25.89
C GLY A 815 27.02 -2.77 25.61
N LEU A 816 27.96 -2.22 24.83
CA LEU A 816 28.02 -0.78 24.55
C LEU A 816 26.79 -0.32 23.73
N GLY A 817 26.20 0.81 24.14
CA GLY A 817 25.08 1.43 23.42
C GLY A 817 25.51 2.11 22.13
N GLN A 818 24.54 2.47 21.29
CA GLN A 818 24.74 3.33 20.13
C GLN A 818 24.43 4.79 20.47
N PRO A 819 25.03 5.79 19.79
CA PRO A 819 24.63 7.19 19.92
C PRO A 819 23.12 7.43 19.68
N ASP A 820 22.48 6.64 18.79
CA ASP A 820 21.04 6.74 18.54
C ASP A 820 20.17 6.20 19.70
N ASP A 821 20.68 5.34 20.59
CA ASP A 821 19.95 4.96 21.81
C ASP A 821 19.68 6.18 22.69
N ILE A 822 20.69 7.03 22.84
CA ILE A 822 20.61 8.28 23.59
C ILE A 822 19.78 9.31 22.81
N ALA A 823 19.97 9.42 21.49
CA ALA A 823 19.23 10.37 20.66
C ALA A 823 17.71 10.13 20.71
N ARG A 824 17.27 8.87 20.68
CA ARG A 824 15.85 8.49 20.85
C ARG A 824 15.27 8.93 22.21
N ALA A 825 16.06 8.82 23.28
CA ALA A 825 15.66 9.32 24.60
C ALA A 825 15.59 10.85 24.65
N CYS A 826 16.48 11.55 23.93
CA CYS A 826 16.44 13.01 23.78
C CYS A 826 15.19 13.46 23.00
N VAL A 827 14.78 12.74 21.94
CA VAL A 827 13.50 13.02 21.24
C VAL A 827 12.33 12.85 22.19
N PHE A 828 12.31 11.78 23.00
CA PHE A 828 11.26 11.58 24.01
C PHE A 828 11.15 12.79 24.95
N LEU A 829 12.25 13.19 25.60
CA LEU A 829 12.28 14.32 26.52
C LEU A 829 12.06 15.70 25.87
N ALA A 830 12.07 15.80 24.53
CA ALA A 830 11.82 17.03 23.76
C ALA A 830 10.43 17.07 23.10
N SER A 831 9.60 16.05 23.31
CA SER A 831 8.31 15.83 22.66
C SER A 831 7.14 15.87 23.65
N ASP A 832 5.92 16.02 23.15
CA ASP A 832 4.71 16.12 23.98
C ASP A 832 4.42 14.83 24.79
N ASP A 833 4.98 13.69 24.41
CA ASP A 833 4.93 12.46 25.22
C ASP A 833 5.63 12.61 26.59
N ALA A 834 6.47 13.64 26.76
CA ALA A 834 7.17 13.97 28.01
C ALA A 834 6.58 15.20 28.74
N GLN A 835 5.36 15.64 28.41
CA GLN A 835 4.74 16.85 29.00
C GLN A 835 4.63 16.81 30.53
N TRP A 836 4.58 15.63 31.16
CA TRP A 836 4.58 15.50 32.63
C TRP A 836 5.94 15.09 33.22
N VAL A 837 7.02 15.34 32.50
CA VAL A 837 8.40 15.00 32.89
C VAL A 837 9.24 16.28 32.96
N SER A 838 9.64 16.67 34.18
CA SER A 838 10.60 17.73 34.43
C SER A 838 11.45 17.38 35.66
N GLY A 839 12.69 17.85 35.72
CA GLY A 839 13.66 17.56 36.79
C GLY A 839 14.22 16.13 36.80
N VAL A 840 13.95 15.32 35.77
CA VAL A 840 14.34 13.90 35.79
C VAL A 840 15.85 13.72 35.54
N TYR A 841 16.39 12.64 36.11
CA TYR A 841 17.59 11.99 35.60
C TYR A 841 17.17 10.69 34.92
N LEU A 842 17.27 10.64 33.59
CA LEU A 842 16.92 9.48 32.79
C LEU A 842 18.20 8.69 32.45
N PRO A 843 18.52 7.58 33.15
CA PRO A 843 19.62 6.71 32.77
C PRO A 843 19.29 6.02 31.44
N VAL A 844 20.23 6.09 30.49
CA VAL A 844 20.15 5.42 29.18
C VAL A 844 21.46 4.68 29.00
N ASP A 845 21.57 3.58 29.74
CA ASP A 845 22.85 3.04 30.18
C ASP A 845 22.97 1.51 30.08
N GLY A 846 22.01 0.84 29.43
CA GLY A 846 22.00 -0.62 29.33
C GLY A 846 22.02 -1.37 30.68
N CYS A 847 21.41 -0.79 31.72
CA CYS A 847 21.34 -1.29 33.10
C CYS A 847 22.66 -1.21 33.90
N TYR A 848 23.52 -0.22 33.62
CA TYR A 848 24.78 -0.02 34.35
C TYR A 848 24.57 0.41 35.81
N THR A 849 23.62 1.31 36.09
CA THR A 849 23.35 1.88 37.43
C THR A 849 22.20 1.19 38.18
N ALA A 850 21.66 0.09 37.67
CA ALA A 850 20.53 -0.62 38.25
C ALA A 850 20.94 -1.69 39.29
N ARG A 851 22.04 -1.46 40.03
CA ARG A 851 22.75 -2.45 40.86
C ARG A 851 23.44 -1.80 42.06
#